data_AF-A0A6G4X4E9-F1
#
_entry.id   AF-A0A6G4X4E9-F1
#
_cell.length_a   1.000
_cell.length_b   1.000
_cell.length_c   1.000
_cell.angle_alpha   90.00
_cell.angle_beta   90.00
_cell.angle_gamma   90.00
#
_symmetry.space_group_name_H-M   'P 1'
#
loop_
_entity.id
_entity.type
_entity.pdbx_description
1 polymer ?
#
loop_
_entity_poly.entity_id
_entity_poly.type
_entity_poly.pdbx_seq_one_letter_code
_entity_poly.pdbx_strand_id
1 'polypeptide(L)'
;MTSNGQESTGSAPTANAMRRALRRARDGVALDVAEAAVLLQARGADLADLTASAGRVRDAGLEAAGRPGVITYSKSVFIPLTRLCRDRCHYCTFVTVPGKLRREGHGMFMSPDEVLAVARRGAELGCKEALITLGDKPEDRWPEAREWLEAEGYGDTLAYVRAISIRILEETGLLPHLNPGVMSWTDFQRLKPVAPSMGLMLETTATRLWSEPGGPHHGSPDKDPAVRLRHLEDAGRSSVPLTSGLLLGIGETYQERAESLFALRRIARTYHGIQELILQNFRAKPDTAMRGMPDAELDDLVATVAVARHIMGPSACLQAPPNLVAGEFARLIEAGVDDWGGVSPVTIDHVNPERPWPQIEELAERSAASGFALRERLAVYPEFIQRGEPWLDPRVLPHVRALADPATGLAREDAEVVGRAWQEPEEAFVPSGRTDLHRAIDTEGRTGDRRADFDEVYGDWGELREAAAPGMAPERVDADAREALRVAADDPTKLTDDQALALLHADGPALDALCRIADAVRHDGVGDDVTYIVTRNINFTNVCYTGCRFCAFAQRRTDADAYTLSLDQVADRAAQAWDVGAVEVCMQGGIHPDLPGTAYFDIARAVKERVPGMHVHAFSPMEVVNGATRTGMSIREWLTEAKAAGLDSIPGTAAEILDDEVRWILTKGKLPASTWVEVVRTAHEVGLRSSSTMMYGHVDQPRHWLAHLRLLAGIQRETGGFTEFVTLPFIHTNAPVYLAGIARPGPTTRDNRAVTAMARLLLHPWIPNIQTSWVKLGTEGAAEMLCSGANDLGGTLMEETISRMAGSSYGSYRSIRDLVAIADAAGRPARARTTGYGEVPAERMHAARESDGHLPELLPVVD
;
A
#
# COMPACT_ATOMS: atom_id res chain seq x y z
N MET A 1 51.93 -5.05 17.13
CA MET A 1 51.35 -4.38 18.32
C MET A 1 50.00 -5.03 18.56
N THR A 2 49.93 -5.76 19.68
CA THR A 2 48.76 -6.38 20.36
C THR A 2 47.51 -6.72 19.54
N SER A 3 47.33 -8.04 19.33
CA SER A 3 46.08 -8.69 18.97
C SER A 3 45.01 -8.46 20.05
N ASN A 4 43.96 -7.70 19.72
CA ASN A 4 42.69 -7.74 20.44
C ASN A 4 41.68 -8.48 19.59
N GLY A 5 41.57 -9.79 19.80
CA GLY A 5 40.37 -10.52 19.42
C GLY A 5 39.24 -10.06 20.33
N GLN A 6 38.25 -9.35 19.78
CA GLN A 6 37.00 -9.11 20.47
C GLN A 6 36.17 -10.39 20.40
N GLU A 7 36.25 -11.18 21.47
CA GLU A 7 35.28 -12.22 21.80
C GLU A 7 33.88 -11.61 21.86
N SER A 8 32.94 -12.10 21.04
CA SER A 8 31.53 -11.73 21.16
C SER A 8 30.98 -12.36 22.45
N THR A 9 30.78 -11.53 23.46
CA THR A 9 30.33 -11.92 24.79
C THR A 9 28.82 -12.17 24.83
N GLY A 10 28.40 -13.33 24.33
CA GLY A 10 27.17 -14.00 24.76
C GLY A 10 27.57 -15.33 25.38
N SER A 11 27.19 -15.59 26.64
CA SER A 11 27.54 -16.88 27.26
C SER A 11 26.91 -18.02 26.46
N ALA A 12 27.68 -19.06 26.14
CA ALA A 12 27.17 -20.25 25.49
C ALA A 12 25.91 -20.77 26.23
N PRO A 13 24.85 -21.19 25.51
CA PRO A 13 23.61 -21.60 26.14
C PRO A 13 23.87 -22.79 27.05
N THR A 14 23.22 -22.80 28.21
CA THR A 14 23.30 -23.97 29.10
C THR A 14 22.72 -25.19 28.40
N ALA A 15 23.27 -26.38 28.67
CA ALA A 15 22.75 -27.63 28.11
C ALA A 15 21.26 -27.84 28.45
N ASN A 16 20.76 -27.27 29.55
CA ASN A 16 19.35 -27.32 29.89
C ASN A 16 18.49 -26.42 29.00
N ALA A 17 18.95 -25.20 28.69
CA ALA A 17 18.28 -24.30 27.77
C ALA A 17 18.17 -24.92 26.37
N MET A 18 19.27 -25.50 25.86
CA MET A 18 19.30 -26.18 24.56
C MET A 18 18.31 -27.35 24.52
N ARG A 19 18.35 -28.26 25.50
CA ARG A 19 17.40 -29.39 25.56
C ARG A 19 15.94 -28.97 25.62
N ARG A 20 15.63 -27.90 26.37
CA ARG A 20 14.27 -27.35 26.45
C ARG A 20 13.82 -26.80 25.11
N ALA A 21 14.66 -26.00 24.45
CA ALA A 21 14.33 -25.39 23.16
C ALA A 21 14.15 -26.46 22.07
N LEU A 22 15.04 -27.47 22.01
CA LEU A 22 14.93 -28.61 21.08
C LEU A 22 13.65 -29.42 21.31
N ARG A 23 13.28 -29.67 22.57
CA ARG A 23 12.02 -30.33 22.89
C ARG A 23 10.82 -29.54 22.37
N ARG A 24 10.78 -28.23 22.60
CA ARG A 24 9.67 -27.38 22.13
C ARG A 24 9.57 -27.35 20.60
N ALA A 25 10.70 -27.23 19.91
CA ALA A 25 10.75 -27.32 18.45
C ALA A 25 10.21 -28.66 17.93
N ARG A 26 10.60 -29.79 18.54
CA ARG A 26 10.07 -31.12 18.19
C ARG A 26 8.58 -31.28 18.42
N ASP A 27 8.10 -30.73 19.53
CA ASP A 27 6.70 -30.83 19.95
C ASP A 27 5.79 -29.83 19.18
N GLY A 28 6.36 -29.05 18.23
CA GLY A 28 5.62 -28.07 17.43
C GLY A 28 5.13 -26.85 18.23
N VAL A 29 5.74 -26.60 19.40
CA VAL A 29 5.36 -25.48 20.26
C VAL A 29 6.01 -24.20 19.75
N ALA A 30 5.23 -23.10 19.68
CA ALA A 30 5.74 -21.80 19.27
C ALA A 30 6.97 -21.39 20.09
N LEU A 31 8.07 -21.14 19.39
CA LEU A 31 9.31 -20.64 19.97
C LEU A 31 9.19 -19.13 20.23
N ASP A 32 9.86 -18.65 21.28
CA ASP A 32 10.14 -17.22 21.47
C ASP A 32 11.53 -16.85 20.93
N VAL A 33 11.87 -15.56 20.97
CA VAL A 33 13.14 -15.04 20.44
C VAL A 33 14.34 -15.63 21.20
N ALA A 34 14.24 -15.81 22.51
CA ALA A 34 15.34 -16.33 23.32
C ALA A 34 15.59 -17.82 23.05
N GLU A 35 14.52 -18.61 22.92
CA GLU A 35 14.59 -20.02 22.54
C GLU A 35 15.18 -20.19 21.14
N ALA A 36 14.79 -19.33 20.18
CA ALA A 36 15.39 -19.32 18.85
C ALA A 36 16.88 -18.95 18.88
N ALA A 37 17.28 -17.92 19.65
CA ALA A 37 18.68 -17.53 19.83
C ALA A 37 19.54 -18.63 20.45
N VAL A 38 18.96 -19.46 21.33
CA VAL A 38 19.60 -20.68 21.85
C VAL A 38 19.78 -21.71 20.74
N LEU A 39 18.74 -22.01 19.96
CA LEU A 39 18.78 -23.03 18.89
C LEU A 39 19.74 -22.68 17.75
N LEU A 40 19.92 -21.39 17.43
CA LEU A 40 20.89 -20.94 16.44
C LEU A 40 22.35 -21.34 16.78
N GLN A 41 22.62 -21.63 18.05
CA GLN A 41 23.92 -22.09 18.54
C GLN A 41 24.05 -23.61 18.59
N ALA A 42 23.07 -24.38 18.08
CA ALA A 42 23.12 -25.83 18.07
C ALA A 42 24.27 -26.36 17.21
N ARG A 43 24.99 -27.37 17.72
CA ARG A 43 26.13 -28.03 17.05
C ARG A 43 26.09 -29.54 17.31
N GLY A 44 26.77 -30.32 16.48
CA GLY A 44 26.89 -31.77 16.66
C GLY A 44 25.53 -32.47 16.80
N ALA A 45 25.34 -33.23 17.88
CA ALA A 45 24.10 -33.97 18.12
C ALA A 45 22.87 -33.07 18.30
N ASP A 46 23.02 -31.90 18.91
CA ASP A 46 21.93 -30.94 19.08
C ASP A 46 21.47 -30.37 17.73
N LEU A 47 22.42 -30.11 16.81
CA LEU A 47 22.11 -29.67 15.45
C LEU A 47 21.38 -30.75 14.67
N ALA A 48 21.81 -32.01 14.80
CA ALA A 48 21.15 -33.15 14.15
C ALA A 48 19.69 -33.35 14.64
N ASP A 49 19.42 -33.15 15.94
CA ASP A 49 18.05 -33.19 16.50
C ASP A 49 17.19 -32.04 15.94
N LEU A 50 17.77 -30.84 15.87
CA LEU A 50 17.12 -29.65 15.32
C LEU A 50 16.77 -29.83 13.84
N THR A 51 17.73 -30.23 12.99
CA THR A 51 17.49 -30.43 11.55
C THR A 51 16.46 -31.55 11.32
N ALA A 52 16.56 -32.68 12.01
CA ALA A 52 15.59 -33.77 11.89
C ALA A 52 14.14 -33.30 12.17
N SER A 53 13.95 -32.41 13.14
CA SER A 53 12.63 -31.83 13.42
C SER A 53 12.19 -30.81 12.37
N ALA A 54 13.10 -29.98 11.87
CA ALA A 54 12.81 -29.02 10.81
C ALA A 54 12.44 -29.71 9.49
N GLY A 55 13.14 -30.79 9.14
CA GLY A 55 12.81 -31.62 7.98
C GLY A 55 11.37 -32.14 8.01
N ARG A 56 10.89 -32.63 9.17
CA ARG A 56 9.49 -33.06 9.34
C ARG A 56 8.49 -31.91 9.13
N VAL A 57 8.81 -30.70 9.58
CA VAL A 57 7.96 -29.52 9.36
C VAL A 57 7.90 -29.17 7.86
N ARG A 58 9.04 -29.24 7.16
CA ARG A 58 9.12 -29.04 5.71
C ARG A 58 8.33 -30.11 4.94
N ASP A 59 8.46 -31.38 5.30
CA ASP A 59 7.73 -32.49 4.66
C ASP A 59 6.21 -32.33 4.82
N ALA A 60 5.74 -31.98 6.03
CA ALA A 60 4.32 -31.69 6.26
C ALA A 60 3.81 -30.50 5.43
N GLY A 61 4.65 -29.49 5.21
CA GLY A 61 4.36 -28.36 4.33
C GLY A 61 4.22 -28.76 2.86
N LEU A 62 5.15 -29.58 2.37
CA LEU A 62 5.09 -30.11 1.00
C LEU A 62 3.87 -31.00 0.77
N GLU A 63 3.50 -31.84 1.75
CA GLU A 63 2.26 -32.64 1.71
C GLU A 63 1.02 -31.74 1.63
N ALA A 64 0.94 -30.72 2.49
CA ALA A 64 -0.19 -29.78 2.50
C ALA A 64 -0.29 -28.96 1.19
N ALA A 65 0.84 -28.66 0.55
CA ALA A 65 0.91 -28.00 -0.75
C ALA A 65 0.68 -28.95 -1.95
N GLY A 66 0.42 -30.24 -1.72
CA GLY A 66 0.19 -31.22 -2.79
C GLY A 66 1.43 -31.59 -3.60
N ARG A 67 2.63 -31.34 -3.06
CA ARG A 67 3.93 -31.61 -3.70
C ARG A 67 4.90 -32.41 -2.81
N PRO A 68 4.46 -33.55 -2.22
CA PRO A 68 5.30 -34.33 -1.33
C PRO A 68 6.60 -34.78 -2.00
N GLY A 69 7.72 -34.63 -1.31
CA GLY A 69 9.04 -35.05 -1.82
C GLY A 69 9.55 -34.23 -3.01
N VAL A 70 9.08 -32.99 -3.19
CA VAL A 70 9.53 -32.09 -4.26
C VAL A 70 10.36 -30.95 -3.69
N ILE A 71 11.53 -30.70 -4.29
CA ILE A 71 12.30 -29.47 -4.11
C ILE A 71 12.21 -28.67 -5.41
N THR A 72 11.98 -27.36 -5.31
CA THR A 72 11.81 -26.49 -6.48
C THR A 72 13.07 -25.68 -6.81
N TYR A 73 13.15 -25.19 -8.04
CA TYR A 73 14.13 -24.20 -8.48
C TYR A 73 13.53 -23.36 -9.61
N SER A 74 14.04 -22.16 -9.85
CA SER A 74 13.67 -21.36 -11.02
C SER A 74 14.82 -21.31 -12.03
N LYS A 75 14.52 -21.54 -13.30
CA LYS A 75 15.51 -21.48 -14.37
C LYS A 75 15.57 -20.05 -14.92
N SER A 76 16.66 -19.33 -14.62
CA SER A 76 16.73 -17.88 -14.80
C SER A 76 17.90 -17.42 -15.68
N VAL A 77 17.89 -16.15 -16.07
CA VAL A 77 19.07 -15.39 -16.47
C VAL A 77 19.28 -14.22 -15.54
N PHE A 78 20.53 -13.89 -15.26
CA PHE A 78 20.90 -12.79 -14.37
C PHE A 78 21.26 -11.56 -15.20
N ILE A 79 20.53 -10.45 -15.00
CA ILE A 79 20.67 -9.20 -15.76
C ILE A 79 21.08 -8.08 -14.79
N PRO A 80 22.38 -7.74 -14.70
CA PRO A 80 22.87 -6.66 -13.83
C PRO A 80 22.66 -5.31 -14.52
N LEU A 81 21.41 -4.82 -14.53
CA LEU A 81 20.99 -3.65 -15.32
C LEU A 81 21.88 -2.43 -15.07
N THR A 82 22.32 -2.24 -13.83
CA THR A 82 23.47 -1.38 -13.51
C THR A 82 24.22 -1.93 -12.31
N ARG A 83 25.53 -1.66 -12.30
CA ARG A 83 26.42 -1.94 -11.15
C ARG A 83 26.68 -0.68 -10.31
N LEU A 84 26.02 0.44 -10.60
CA LEU A 84 26.07 1.64 -9.78
C LEU A 84 25.05 1.53 -8.65
N CYS A 85 25.37 2.15 -7.51
CA CYS A 85 24.50 2.17 -6.34
C CYS A 85 24.81 3.42 -5.49
N ARG A 86 23.82 3.94 -4.77
CA ARG A 86 24.05 4.98 -3.77
C ARG A 86 24.67 4.43 -2.49
N ASP A 87 24.32 3.21 -2.10
CA ASP A 87 24.84 2.53 -0.91
C ASP A 87 26.34 2.20 -0.98
N ARG A 88 26.91 1.89 0.18
CA ARG A 88 28.33 1.56 0.41
C ARG A 88 28.47 0.33 1.30
N CYS A 89 27.73 -0.74 1.00
CA CYS A 89 27.81 -1.99 1.75
C CYS A 89 29.25 -2.52 1.78
N HIS A 90 29.79 -2.72 2.98
CA HIS A 90 31.20 -3.05 3.18
C HIS A 90 31.59 -4.47 2.75
N TYR A 91 30.61 -5.35 2.51
CA TYR A 91 30.77 -6.71 1.97
C TYR A 91 30.52 -6.82 0.46
N CYS A 92 30.03 -5.76 -0.20
CA CYS A 92 29.47 -5.88 -1.54
C CYS A 92 30.52 -5.68 -2.63
N THR A 93 30.67 -6.67 -3.52
CA THR A 93 31.51 -6.59 -4.73
C THR A 93 30.72 -6.25 -6.00
N PHE A 94 29.40 -6.31 -5.94
CA PHE A 94 28.52 -6.01 -7.08
C PHE A 94 28.62 -4.53 -7.48
N VAL A 95 28.70 -3.64 -6.49
CA VAL A 95 28.76 -2.19 -6.70
C VAL A 95 30.12 -1.77 -7.24
N THR A 96 30.10 -0.91 -8.25
CA THR A 96 31.28 -0.29 -8.87
C THR A 96 31.11 1.24 -8.95
N VAL A 97 32.06 1.91 -9.61
CA VAL A 97 32.07 3.36 -9.80
C VAL A 97 32.10 3.74 -11.29
N PRO A 98 31.56 4.90 -11.70
CA PRO A 98 31.49 5.30 -13.10
C PRO A 98 32.83 5.27 -13.84
N GLY A 99 33.92 5.69 -13.19
CA GLY A 99 35.26 5.67 -13.77
C GLY A 99 35.82 4.26 -14.03
N LYS A 100 35.35 3.24 -13.32
CA LYS A 100 35.72 1.84 -13.59
C LYS A 100 34.93 1.29 -14.77
N LEU A 101 33.62 1.54 -14.83
CA LEU A 101 32.76 1.17 -15.97
C LEU A 101 33.30 1.73 -17.28
N ARG A 102 33.62 3.04 -17.32
CA ARG A 102 34.20 3.68 -18.52
C ARG A 102 35.50 3.04 -18.98
N ARG A 103 36.40 2.70 -18.04
CA ARG A 103 37.67 2.03 -18.37
C ARG A 103 37.48 0.61 -18.90
N GLU A 104 36.44 -0.08 -18.43
CA GLU A 104 36.06 -1.42 -18.89
C GLU A 104 35.22 -1.38 -20.19
N GLY A 105 34.88 -0.20 -20.70
CA GLY A 105 34.07 -0.04 -21.91
C GLY A 105 32.56 -0.28 -21.69
N HIS A 106 32.10 -0.24 -20.45
CA HIS A 106 30.68 -0.42 -20.10
C HIS A 106 29.96 0.92 -19.93
N GLY A 107 28.67 0.94 -20.28
CA GLY A 107 27.75 2.03 -19.97
C GLY A 107 27.47 2.16 -18.46
N MET A 108 26.78 3.24 -18.07
CA MET A 108 26.29 3.39 -16.69
C MET A 108 25.18 2.39 -16.37
N PHE A 109 24.38 2.07 -17.38
CA PHE A 109 23.38 1.00 -17.39
C PHE A 109 23.64 0.11 -18.62
N MET A 110 23.18 -1.14 -18.58
CA MET A 110 23.07 -1.97 -19.78
C MET A 110 22.04 -1.33 -20.72
N SER A 111 22.38 -1.22 -22.00
CA SER A 111 21.45 -0.81 -23.05
C SER A 111 20.32 -1.84 -23.23
N PRO A 112 19.17 -1.45 -23.81
CA PRO A 112 18.09 -2.40 -24.07
C PRO A 112 18.52 -3.59 -24.93
N ASP A 113 19.39 -3.37 -25.92
CA ASP A 113 19.88 -4.43 -26.81
C ASP A 113 20.78 -5.43 -26.08
N GLU A 114 21.63 -4.97 -25.16
CA GLU A 114 22.45 -5.85 -24.31
C GLU A 114 21.56 -6.69 -23.38
N VAL A 115 20.54 -6.07 -22.78
CA VAL A 115 19.58 -6.77 -21.93
C VAL A 115 18.84 -7.85 -22.73
N LEU A 116 18.29 -7.50 -23.89
CA LEU A 116 17.56 -8.43 -24.74
C LEU A 116 18.45 -9.53 -25.30
N ALA A 117 19.73 -9.27 -25.57
CA ALA A 117 20.68 -10.31 -25.99
C ALA A 117 20.92 -11.36 -24.89
N VAL A 118 20.97 -10.95 -23.61
CA VAL A 118 21.03 -11.91 -22.49
C VAL A 118 19.72 -12.68 -22.35
N ALA A 119 18.59 -11.97 -22.39
CA ALA A 119 17.27 -12.55 -22.25
C ALA A 119 16.93 -13.57 -23.37
N ARG A 120 17.24 -13.26 -24.64
CA ARG A 120 17.03 -14.18 -25.77
C ARG A 120 17.84 -15.46 -25.63
N ARG A 121 19.12 -15.37 -25.22
CA ARG A 121 19.94 -16.56 -24.93
C ARG A 121 19.36 -17.41 -23.79
N GLY A 122 18.76 -16.76 -22.78
CA GLY A 122 18.00 -17.43 -21.74
C GLY A 122 16.80 -18.20 -22.28
N ALA A 123 15.96 -17.53 -23.08
CA ALA A 123 14.78 -18.11 -23.70
C ALA A 123 15.14 -19.30 -24.61
N GLU A 124 16.21 -19.19 -25.40
CA GLU A 124 16.74 -20.29 -26.25
C GLU A 124 17.13 -21.54 -25.44
N LEU A 125 17.57 -21.37 -24.19
CA LEU A 125 17.87 -22.46 -23.26
C LEU A 125 16.68 -22.84 -22.37
N GLY A 126 15.50 -22.26 -22.60
CA GLY A 126 14.26 -22.55 -21.85
C GLY A 126 14.22 -21.95 -20.45
N CYS A 127 15.03 -20.93 -20.14
CA CYS A 127 14.83 -20.11 -18.95
C CYS A 127 13.44 -19.45 -19.00
N LYS A 128 12.83 -19.22 -17.84
CA LYS A 128 11.51 -18.58 -17.72
C LYS A 128 11.55 -17.29 -16.90
N GLU A 129 12.66 -17.04 -16.21
CA GLU A 129 12.88 -15.88 -15.38
C GLU A 129 14.01 -15.00 -15.93
N ALA A 130 13.77 -13.69 -15.96
CA ALA A 130 14.80 -12.67 -16.12
C ALA A 130 15.01 -11.95 -14.78
N LEU A 131 16.01 -12.36 -14.02
CA LEU A 131 16.35 -11.77 -12.73
C LEU A 131 17.11 -10.46 -12.96
N ILE A 132 16.39 -9.36 -12.86
CA ILE A 132 16.92 -8.00 -13.01
C ILE A 132 17.42 -7.54 -11.65
N THR A 133 18.73 -7.29 -11.57
CA THR A 133 19.38 -6.80 -10.36
C THR A 133 20.13 -5.51 -10.65
N LEU A 134 20.15 -4.62 -9.65
CA LEU A 134 20.83 -3.34 -9.74
C LEU A 134 21.08 -2.79 -8.34
N GLY A 135 21.89 -1.75 -8.26
CA GLY A 135 22.03 -0.99 -7.03
C GLY A 135 20.91 0.04 -6.85
N ASP A 136 20.62 0.36 -5.59
CA ASP A 136 19.61 1.34 -5.20
C ASP A 136 19.97 2.75 -5.70
N LYS A 137 19.00 3.37 -6.40
CA LYS A 137 18.93 4.79 -6.79
C LYS A 137 20.30 5.42 -7.10
N PRO A 138 21.09 4.86 -8.04
CA PRO A 138 22.43 5.34 -8.35
C PRO A 138 22.46 6.84 -8.73
N GLU A 139 21.40 7.35 -9.33
CA GLU A 139 21.19 8.74 -9.72
C GLU A 139 21.23 9.75 -8.56
N ASP A 140 21.06 9.30 -7.32
CA ASP A 140 21.16 10.17 -6.13
C ASP A 140 22.61 10.41 -5.71
N ARG A 141 23.53 9.52 -6.11
CA ARG A 141 24.95 9.61 -5.76
C ARG A 141 25.83 9.96 -6.95
N TRP A 142 25.49 9.48 -8.14
CA TRP A 142 26.31 9.56 -9.34
C TRP A 142 25.62 10.45 -10.38
N PRO A 143 26.13 11.68 -10.61
CA PRO A 143 25.62 12.55 -11.68
C PRO A 143 25.61 11.85 -13.04
N GLU A 144 26.62 11.01 -13.33
CA GLU A 144 26.68 10.28 -14.59
C GLU A 144 25.51 9.30 -14.80
N ALA A 145 24.94 8.75 -13.71
CA ALA A 145 23.76 7.90 -13.80
C ALA A 145 22.51 8.72 -14.14
N ARG A 146 22.37 9.91 -13.53
CA ARG A 146 21.27 10.84 -13.82
C ARG A 146 21.33 11.35 -15.25
N GLU A 147 22.50 11.82 -15.67
CA GLU A 147 22.73 12.30 -17.05
C GLU A 147 22.43 11.21 -18.09
N TRP A 148 22.77 9.96 -17.79
CA TRP A 148 22.45 8.83 -18.65
C TRP A 148 20.94 8.60 -18.75
N LEU A 149 20.22 8.59 -17.61
CA LEU A 149 18.76 8.41 -17.59
C LEU A 149 18.06 9.53 -18.35
N GLU A 150 18.44 10.78 -18.12
CA GLU A 150 17.89 11.95 -18.82
C GLU A 150 18.12 11.87 -20.33
N ALA A 151 19.32 11.47 -20.76
CA ALA A 151 19.65 11.29 -22.18
C ALA A 151 18.82 10.18 -22.85
N GLU A 152 18.47 9.14 -22.10
CA GLU A 152 17.62 8.03 -22.56
C GLU A 152 16.11 8.31 -22.36
N GLY A 153 15.75 9.48 -21.83
CA GLY A 153 14.36 9.93 -21.66
C GLY A 153 13.65 9.36 -20.43
N TYR A 154 14.40 8.92 -19.42
CA TYR A 154 13.87 8.37 -18.17
C TYR A 154 14.08 9.34 -17.00
N GLY A 155 13.03 9.55 -16.20
CA GLY A 155 13.10 10.43 -15.02
C GLY A 155 13.85 9.83 -13.82
N ASP A 156 13.89 8.50 -13.73
CA ASP A 156 14.55 7.77 -12.64
C ASP A 156 14.92 6.34 -13.07
N THR A 157 15.71 5.64 -12.24
CA THR A 157 16.14 4.27 -12.52
C THR A 157 14.97 3.28 -12.65
N LEU A 158 13.91 3.43 -11.85
CA LEU A 158 12.77 2.51 -11.87
C LEU A 158 11.89 2.69 -13.13
N ALA A 159 11.87 3.89 -13.70
CA ALA A 159 11.28 4.17 -15.01
C ALA A 159 11.95 3.30 -16.09
N TYR A 160 13.29 3.24 -16.05
CA TYR A 160 14.06 2.43 -16.99
C TYR A 160 13.84 0.93 -16.74
N VAL A 161 13.84 0.48 -15.48
CA VAL A 161 13.50 -0.91 -15.11
C VAL A 161 12.13 -1.30 -15.67
N ARG A 162 11.13 -0.43 -15.55
CA ARG A 162 9.78 -0.68 -16.10
C ARG A 162 9.81 -0.86 -17.62
N ALA A 163 10.46 0.06 -18.33
CA ALA A 163 10.55 0.02 -19.79
C ALA A 163 11.26 -1.26 -20.29
N ILE A 164 12.37 -1.63 -19.66
CA ILE A 164 13.10 -2.86 -19.96
C ILE A 164 12.28 -4.12 -19.67
N SER A 165 11.52 -4.13 -18.57
CA SER A 165 10.67 -5.26 -18.19
C SER A 165 9.58 -5.52 -19.24
N ILE A 166 8.96 -4.46 -19.78
CA ILE A 166 8.00 -4.57 -20.88
C ILE A 166 8.66 -5.19 -22.12
N ARG A 167 9.84 -4.68 -22.52
CA ARG A 167 10.56 -5.23 -23.67
C ARG A 167 10.93 -6.70 -23.49
N ILE A 168 11.32 -7.12 -22.28
CA ILE A 168 11.61 -8.53 -21.98
C ILE A 168 10.36 -9.39 -22.17
N LEU A 169 9.21 -8.97 -21.64
CA LEU A 169 7.93 -9.67 -21.79
C LEU A 169 7.52 -9.79 -23.26
N GLU A 170 7.65 -8.70 -24.02
CA GLU A 170 7.19 -8.60 -25.41
C GLU A 170 8.11 -9.27 -26.42
N GLU A 171 9.42 -9.16 -26.23
CA GLU A 171 10.39 -9.60 -27.23
C GLU A 171 11.01 -10.97 -26.92
N THR A 172 10.89 -11.46 -25.68
CA THR A 172 11.55 -12.71 -25.26
C THR A 172 10.62 -13.69 -24.58
N GLY A 173 9.56 -13.21 -23.90
CA GLY A 173 8.64 -14.07 -23.15
C GLY A 173 9.14 -14.50 -21.77
N LEU A 174 10.36 -14.11 -21.36
CA LEU A 174 10.80 -14.28 -19.98
C LEU A 174 9.97 -13.41 -19.03
N LEU A 175 9.79 -13.89 -17.80
CA LEU A 175 9.14 -13.16 -16.72
C LEU A 175 10.16 -12.31 -15.95
N PRO A 176 10.00 -10.98 -15.90
CA PRO A 176 10.88 -10.13 -15.11
C PRO A 176 10.73 -10.40 -13.60
N HIS A 177 11.84 -10.70 -12.92
CA HIS A 177 11.93 -10.71 -11.47
C HIS A 177 12.79 -9.54 -11.05
N LEU A 178 12.22 -8.56 -10.34
CA LEU A 178 12.88 -7.30 -10.07
C LEU A 178 13.49 -7.26 -8.66
N ASN A 179 14.80 -7.05 -8.58
CA ASN A 179 15.51 -6.70 -7.35
C ASN A 179 16.16 -5.32 -7.47
N PRO A 180 15.37 -4.22 -7.55
CA PRO A 180 15.89 -2.88 -7.81
C PRO A 180 16.29 -2.10 -6.56
N GLY A 181 16.28 -2.74 -5.39
CA GLY A 181 16.53 -2.09 -4.11
C GLY A 181 15.25 -1.64 -3.40
N VAL A 182 15.40 -0.67 -2.50
CA VAL A 182 14.28 -0.13 -1.71
C VAL A 182 13.31 0.65 -2.60
N MET A 183 12.12 0.08 -2.72
CA MET A 183 10.93 0.65 -3.35
C MET A 183 9.94 1.18 -2.30
N SER A 184 9.28 2.29 -2.62
CA SER A 184 8.12 2.81 -1.92
C SER A 184 6.82 2.13 -2.39
N TRP A 185 5.72 2.37 -1.68
CA TRP A 185 4.39 1.91 -2.11
C TRP A 185 4.05 2.32 -3.57
N THR A 186 4.34 3.55 -3.98
CA THR A 186 4.08 4.01 -5.36
C THR A 186 4.96 3.32 -6.39
N ASP A 187 6.20 2.99 -6.04
CA ASP A 187 7.11 2.24 -6.90
C ASP A 187 6.59 0.81 -7.13
N PHE A 188 6.03 0.17 -6.11
CA PHE A 188 5.36 -1.13 -6.27
C PHE A 188 4.16 -1.05 -7.21
N GLN A 189 3.30 -0.04 -7.07
CA GLN A 189 2.18 0.15 -8.00
C GLN A 189 2.66 0.35 -9.45
N ARG A 190 3.82 0.99 -9.64
CA ARG A 190 4.43 1.24 -10.95
C ARG A 190 5.02 -0.01 -11.60
N LEU A 191 5.60 -0.89 -10.80
CA LEU A 191 6.37 -2.06 -11.30
C LEU A 191 5.58 -3.36 -11.28
N LYS A 192 4.54 -3.49 -10.45
CA LYS A 192 3.68 -4.68 -10.41
C LYS A 192 3.06 -5.03 -11.77
N PRO A 193 2.66 -4.07 -12.63
CA PRO A 193 2.12 -4.37 -13.96
C PRO A 193 3.14 -4.93 -14.96
N VAL A 194 4.42 -5.05 -14.60
CA VAL A 194 5.49 -5.54 -15.49
C VAL A 194 6.30 -6.69 -14.89
N ALA A 195 6.01 -7.10 -13.65
CA ALA A 195 6.75 -8.15 -12.96
C ALA A 195 5.85 -8.97 -12.03
N PRO A 196 5.80 -10.31 -12.19
CA PRO A 196 5.03 -11.17 -11.29
C PRO A 196 5.71 -11.39 -9.93
N SER A 197 7.00 -11.04 -9.80
CA SER A 197 7.80 -11.24 -8.59
C SER A 197 8.83 -10.13 -8.41
N MET A 198 9.09 -9.75 -7.17
CA MET A 198 10.13 -8.80 -6.81
C MET A 198 10.88 -9.28 -5.55
N GLY A 199 12.03 -8.68 -5.24
CA GLY A 199 12.81 -9.08 -4.08
C GLY A 199 13.63 -7.98 -3.42
N LEU A 200 13.76 -8.09 -2.09
CA LEU A 200 14.69 -7.33 -1.27
C LEU A 200 15.09 -8.16 -0.06
N MET A 201 16.39 -8.42 0.09
CA MET A 201 16.93 -9.02 1.32
C MET A 201 16.71 -8.05 2.49
N LEU A 202 16.14 -8.52 3.61
CA LEU A 202 16.14 -7.75 4.86
C LEU A 202 17.58 -7.64 5.41
N GLU A 203 18.33 -8.72 5.26
CA GLU A 203 19.68 -8.95 5.79
C GLU A 203 19.72 -9.05 7.32
N THR A 204 19.31 -8.00 8.04
CA THR A 204 19.32 -7.95 9.51
C THR A 204 18.43 -6.81 10.04
N THR A 205 17.91 -6.97 11.25
CA THR A 205 17.25 -5.88 12.00
C THR A 205 18.18 -5.13 12.95
N ALA A 206 19.46 -5.49 13.00
CA ALA A 206 20.43 -4.89 13.92
C ALA A 206 20.81 -3.46 13.52
N THR A 207 20.14 -2.45 14.09
CA THR A 207 20.38 -1.03 13.78
C THR A 207 21.83 -0.61 13.97
N ARG A 208 22.56 -1.17 14.95
CA ARG A 208 23.97 -0.86 15.19
C ARG A 208 24.87 -1.15 13.99
N LEU A 209 24.56 -2.18 13.19
CA LEU A 209 25.34 -2.54 12.01
C LEU A 209 25.24 -1.48 10.89
N TRP A 210 24.19 -0.67 10.94
CA TRP A 210 23.94 0.46 10.04
C TRP A 210 24.36 1.80 10.66
N SER A 211 24.07 2.05 11.94
CA SER A 211 24.29 3.36 12.56
C SER A 211 25.72 3.60 13.05
N GLU A 212 26.48 2.55 13.38
CA GLU A 212 27.81 2.68 14.00
C GLU A 212 28.95 2.65 12.96
N PRO A 213 29.95 3.55 13.06
CA PRO A 213 31.13 3.50 12.20
C PRO A 213 31.84 2.15 12.25
N GLY A 214 32.09 1.58 11.07
CA GLY A 214 32.71 0.26 10.93
C GLY A 214 31.72 -0.89 10.79
N GLY A 215 30.42 -0.67 11.02
CA GLY A 215 29.38 -1.63 10.71
C GLY A 215 29.27 -1.93 9.21
N PRO A 216 28.79 -3.12 8.80
CA PRO A 216 28.73 -3.55 7.40
C PRO A 216 27.85 -2.66 6.51
N HIS A 217 26.90 -1.96 7.11
CA HIS A 217 25.91 -1.10 6.45
C HIS A 217 26.14 0.39 6.69
N HIS A 218 27.18 0.75 7.44
CA HIS A 218 27.46 2.14 7.75
C HIS A 218 27.70 2.97 6.48
N GLY A 219 26.98 4.08 6.35
CA GLY A 219 27.01 4.94 5.16
C GLY A 219 26.18 4.42 3.97
N SER A 220 25.27 3.47 4.21
CA SER A 220 24.31 2.96 3.22
C SER A 220 22.88 3.30 3.65
N PRO A 221 22.27 4.40 3.13
CA PRO A 221 20.96 4.85 3.57
C PRO A 221 19.85 3.79 3.42
N ASP A 222 19.91 2.92 2.40
CA ASP A 222 18.87 1.90 2.15
C ASP A 222 19.06 0.61 2.96
N LYS A 223 20.11 0.56 3.77
CA LYS A 223 20.40 -0.54 4.69
C LYS A 223 19.89 -0.28 6.11
N ASP A 224 19.17 0.83 6.33
CA ASP A 224 18.45 1.05 7.58
C ASP A 224 17.36 -0.04 7.74
N PRO A 225 17.39 -0.83 8.84
CA PRO A 225 16.36 -1.81 9.13
C PRO A 225 14.93 -1.28 9.04
N ALA A 226 14.67 -0.04 9.49
CA ALA A 226 13.33 0.53 9.48
C ALA A 226 12.81 0.76 8.06
N VAL A 227 13.69 1.23 7.16
CA VAL A 227 13.40 1.43 5.74
C VAL A 227 13.11 0.10 5.06
N ARG A 228 13.91 -0.94 5.34
CA ARG A 228 13.72 -2.27 4.77
C ARG A 228 12.45 -2.95 5.25
N LEU A 229 12.15 -2.86 6.54
CA LEU A 229 10.89 -3.38 7.07
C LEU A 229 9.68 -2.68 6.44
N ARG A 230 9.73 -1.35 6.28
CA ARG A 230 8.68 -0.60 5.57
C ARG A 230 8.52 -1.05 4.12
N HIS A 231 9.61 -1.30 3.40
CA HIS A 231 9.55 -1.83 2.04
C HIS A 231 8.82 -3.19 1.98
N LEU A 232 9.15 -4.11 2.89
CA LEU A 232 8.48 -5.42 2.95
C LEU A 232 6.98 -5.29 3.27
N GLU A 233 6.63 -4.34 4.15
CA GLU A 233 5.23 -4.03 4.46
C GLU A 233 4.50 -3.41 3.27
N ASP A 234 5.12 -2.47 2.55
CA ASP A 234 4.54 -1.83 1.36
C ASP A 234 4.37 -2.80 0.20
N ALA A 235 5.26 -3.81 0.05
CA ALA A 235 5.09 -4.91 -0.89
C ALA A 235 3.83 -5.72 -0.57
N GLY A 236 3.67 -6.07 0.71
CA GLY A 236 2.49 -6.77 1.21
C GLY A 236 1.19 -5.99 1.02
N ARG A 237 1.21 -4.68 1.31
CA ARG A 237 0.09 -3.75 1.05
C ARG A 237 -0.25 -3.69 -0.44
N SER A 238 0.76 -3.75 -1.29
CA SER A 238 0.60 -3.71 -2.75
C SER A 238 0.21 -5.06 -3.36
N SER A 239 0.08 -6.13 -2.57
CA SER A 239 -0.13 -7.50 -3.05
C SER A 239 0.91 -7.88 -4.11
N VAL A 240 2.19 -7.64 -3.82
CA VAL A 240 3.32 -8.06 -4.67
C VAL A 240 3.95 -9.30 -4.03
N PRO A 241 4.02 -10.44 -4.74
CA PRO A 241 4.81 -11.59 -4.30
C PRO A 241 6.27 -11.19 -4.16
N LEU A 242 6.82 -11.32 -2.95
CA LEU A 242 8.12 -10.79 -2.61
C LEU A 242 9.06 -11.88 -2.05
N THR A 243 10.27 -11.91 -2.57
CA THR A 243 11.39 -12.64 -1.96
C THR A 243 12.11 -11.75 -0.94
N SER A 244 12.39 -12.28 0.25
CA SER A 244 13.25 -11.62 1.23
C SER A 244 14.20 -12.61 1.89
N GLY A 245 14.96 -12.21 2.91
CA GLY A 245 16.01 -13.07 3.45
C GLY A 245 16.95 -12.40 4.42
N LEU A 246 17.84 -13.21 5.00
CA LEU A 246 18.90 -12.80 5.91
C LEU A 246 20.28 -13.05 5.30
N LEU A 247 21.22 -12.16 5.61
CA LEU A 247 22.64 -12.32 5.30
C LEU A 247 23.38 -12.62 6.60
N LEU A 248 23.87 -13.85 6.73
CA LEU A 248 24.37 -14.41 7.98
C LEU A 248 25.87 -14.17 8.12
N GLY A 249 26.32 -13.79 9.31
CA GLY A 249 27.74 -13.65 9.65
C GLY A 249 28.34 -12.31 9.23
N ILE A 250 27.53 -11.25 9.14
CA ILE A 250 27.99 -9.88 8.84
C ILE A 250 28.30 -9.08 10.11
N GLY A 251 28.15 -9.70 11.28
CA GLY A 251 28.43 -9.11 12.59
C GLY A 251 27.22 -9.08 13.51
N GLU A 252 26.07 -9.63 13.09
CA GLU A 252 24.88 -9.79 13.91
C GLU A 252 25.07 -10.88 14.98
N THR A 253 24.44 -10.69 16.14
CA THR A 253 24.35 -11.69 17.20
C THR A 253 23.25 -12.71 16.90
N TYR A 254 23.28 -13.86 17.57
CA TYR A 254 22.19 -14.85 17.46
C TYR A 254 20.83 -14.29 17.90
N GLN A 255 20.82 -13.38 18.87
CA GLN A 255 19.60 -12.69 19.32
C GLN A 255 19.05 -11.80 18.20
N GLU A 256 19.88 -10.94 17.61
CA GLU A 256 19.48 -10.07 16.49
C GLU A 256 19.04 -10.88 15.25
N ARG A 257 19.69 -12.02 14.98
CA ARG A 257 19.30 -12.94 13.91
C ARG A 257 17.92 -13.54 14.18
N ALA A 258 17.65 -13.96 15.43
CA ALA A 258 16.33 -14.43 15.82
C ALA A 258 15.27 -13.32 15.67
N GLU A 259 15.55 -12.11 16.18
CA GLU A 259 14.66 -10.94 16.02
C GLU A 259 14.33 -10.66 14.55
N SER A 260 15.33 -10.78 13.66
CA SER A 260 15.13 -10.61 12.22
C SER A 260 14.18 -11.67 11.64
N LEU A 261 14.31 -12.95 12.04
CA LEU A 261 13.38 -14.02 11.64
C LEU A 261 11.96 -13.76 12.16
N PHE A 262 11.80 -13.28 13.39
CA PHE A 262 10.48 -12.93 13.94
C PHE A 262 9.86 -11.71 13.26
N ALA A 263 10.66 -10.72 12.86
CA ALA A 263 10.19 -9.58 12.06
C ALA A 263 9.66 -10.03 10.70
N LEU A 264 10.39 -10.92 10.02
CA LEU A 264 9.94 -11.54 8.76
C LEU A 264 8.68 -12.40 8.95
N ARG A 265 8.60 -13.19 10.04
CA ARG A 265 7.39 -13.95 10.39
C ARG A 265 6.18 -13.05 10.58
N ARG A 266 6.32 -11.94 11.30
CA ARG A 266 5.25 -10.96 11.51
C ARG A 266 4.72 -10.45 10.18
N ILE A 267 5.60 -10.02 9.29
CA ILE A 267 5.23 -9.51 7.95
C ILE A 267 4.59 -10.61 7.10
N ALA A 268 5.20 -11.81 7.05
CA ALA A 268 4.67 -12.95 6.30
C ALA A 268 3.25 -13.32 6.75
N ARG A 269 2.97 -13.32 8.07
CA ARG A 269 1.63 -13.58 8.61
C ARG A 269 0.65 -12.44 8.32
N THR A 270 1.09 -11.20 8.47
CA THR A 270 0.24 -10.02 8.31
C THR A 270 -0.24 -9.88 6.86
N TYR A 271 0.65 -10.09 5.89
CA TYR A 271 0.38 -9.77 4.48
C TYR A 271 0.25 -11.01 3.59
N HIS A 272 0.80 -12.15 3.98
CA HIS A 272 0.88 -13.38 3.17
C HIS A 272 1.57 -13.21 1.80
N GLY A 273 2.45 -12.20 1.68
CA GLY A 273 3.13 -11.84 0.44
C GLY A 273 4.59 -12.27 0.32
N ILE A 274 5.22 -12.72 1.41
CA ILE A 274 6.58 -13.29 1.34
C ILE A 274 6.47 -14.71 0.77
N GLN A 275 6.91 -14.89 -0.47
CA GLN A 275 6.87 -16.19 -1.16
C GLN A 275 8.10 -17.05 -0.82
N GLU A 276 9.22 -16.42 -0.50
CA GLU A 276 10.51 -17.08 -0.31
C GLU A 276 11.33 -16.35 0.75
N LEU A 277 11.99 -17.13 1.62
CA LEU A 277 13.01 -16.64 2.53
C LEU A 277 14.39 -17.22 2.18
N ILE A 278 15.27 -16.35 1.71
CA ILE A 278 16.67 -16.66 1.40
C ILE A 278 17.52 -16.56 2.66
N LEU A 279 18.20 -17.65 3.01
CA LEU A 279 19.19 -17.69 4.06
C LEU A 279 20.57 -17.83 3.43
N GLN A 280 21.25 -16.69 3.32
CA GLN A 280 22.52 -16.60 2.63
C GLN A 280 23.64 -16.36 3.64
N ASN A 281 24.68 -17.18 3.57
CA ASN A 281 25.87 -17.00 4.38
C ASN A 281 26.84 -15.98 3.76
N PHE A 282 27.43 -15.14 4.60
CA PHE A 282 28.50 -14.23 4.20
C PHE A 282 29.75 -15.01 3.79
N ARG A 283 30.36 -14.57 2.69
CA ARG A 283 31.65 -15.03 2.20
C ARG A 283 32.57 -13.82 2.05
N ALA A 284 33.75 -13.89 2.66
CA ALA A 284 34.72 -12.82 2.63
C ALA A 284 35.34 -12.69 1.23
N LYS A 285 35.43 -11.44 0.75
CA LYS A 285 35.91 -11.14 -0.60
C LYS A 285 37.10 -10.18 -0.56
N PRO A 286 38.19 -10.43 -1.32
CA PRO A 286 39.41 -9.63 -1.24
C PRO A 286 39.23 -8.13 -1.48
N ASP A 287 38.33 -7.76 -2.38
CA ASP A 287 38.11 -6.37 -2.82
C ASP A 287 37.06 -5.62 -1.99
N THR A 288 36.82 -6.06 -0.75
CA THR A 288 35.82 -5.47 0.14
C THR A 288 36.44 -4.90 1.41
N ALA A 289 35.71 -4.02 2.09
CA ALA A 289 36.12 -3.51 3.40
C ALA A 289 36.09 -4.64 4.45
N MET A 290 35.23 -5.65 4.27
CA MET A 290 35.10 -6.83 5.12
C MET A 290 36.02 -8.01 4.72
N ARG A 291 37.02 -7.81 3.87
CA ARG A 291 37.96 -8.87 3.43
C ARG A 291 38.67 -9.63 4.55
N GLY A 292 38.78 -9.02 5.74
CA GLY A 292 39.42 -9.60 6.92
C GLY A 292 38.46 -10.29 7.89
N MET A 293 37.16 -10.28 7.62
CA MET A 293 36.17 -10.98 8.43
C MET A 293 36.10 -12.46 8.04
N PRO A 294 35.88 -13.38 8.99
CA PRO A 294 35.73 -14.79 8.67
C PRO A 294 34.46 -15.04 7.86
N ASP A 295 34.49 -16.09 7.03
CA ASP A 295 33.29 -16.63 6.42
C ASP A 295 32.29 -17.07 7.48
N ALA A 296 31.00 -17.01 7.16
CA ALA A 296 29.99 -17.66 7.98
C ALA A 296 30.14 -19.19 7.89
N GLU A 297 30.21 -19.83 9.06
CA GLU A 297 30.36 -21.27 9.20
C GLU A 297 29.14 -22.01 8.61
N LEU A 298 29.37 -23.19 8.03
CA LEU A 298 28.29 -23.98 7.45
C LEU A 298 27.26 -24.41 8.52
N ASP A 299 27.73 -24.78 9.71
CA ASP A 299 26.84 -25.15 10.82
C ASP A 299 25.94 -23.99 11.26
N ASP A 300 26.40 -22.73 11.13
CA ASP A 300 25.58 -21.56 11.39
C ASP A 300 24.47 -21.39 10.36
N LEU A 301 24.77 -21.63 9.08
CA LEU A 301 23.78 -21.63 8.02
C LEU A 301 22.74 -22.74 8.25
N VAL A 302 23.18 -23.98 8.49
CA VAL A 302 22.31 -25.13 8.73
C VAL A 302 21.41 -24.91 9.95
N ALA A 303 21.95 -24.41 11.07
CA ALA A 303 21.16 -24.07 12.25
C ALA A 303 20.14 -22.97 11.94
N THR A 304 20.53 -21.95 11.18
CA THR A 304 19.62 -20.85 10.82
C THR A 304 18.48 -21.31 9.92
N VAL A 305 18.74 -22.19 8.94
CA VAL A 305 17.69 -22.81 8.10
C VAL A 305 16.69 -23.59 8.95
N ALA A 306 17.19 -24.43 9.85
CA ALA A 306 16.32 -25.24 10.71
C ALA A 306 15.49 -24.38 11.67
N VAL A 307 16.09 -23.34 12.27
CA VAL A 307 15.37 -22.39 13.14
C VAL A 307 14.32 -21.60 12.33
N ALA A 308 14.67 -21.11 11.14
CA ALA A 308 13.74 -20.40 10.28
C ALA A 308 12.53 -21.29 9.90
N ARG A 309 12.75 -22.57 9.61
CA ARG A 309 11.68 -23.53 9.33
C ARG A 309 10.69 -23.66 10.48
N HIS A 310 11.19 -23.73 11.72
CA HIS A 310 10.34 -23.77 12.92
C HIS A 310 9.61 -22.46 13.20
N ILE A 311 10.25 -21.32 12.95
CA ILE A 311 9.65 -19.99 13.17
C ILE A 311 8.58 -19.68 12.12
N MET A 312 8.90 -19.88 10.84
CA MET A 312 8.04 -19.54 9.71
C MET A 312 6.94 -20.59 9.49
N GLY A 313 7.20 -21.84 9.87
CA GLY A 313 6.24 -22.94 9.81
C GLY A 313 6.27 -23.74 8.51
N PRO A 314 5.32 -24.68 8.35
CA PRO A 314 5.32 -25.63 7.24
C PRO A 314 5.06 -24.97 5.88
N SER A 315 4.29 -23.89 5.81
CA SER A 315 3.91 -23.26 4.54
C SER A 315 4.97 -22.33 3.94
N ALA A 316 6.06 -22.05 4.64
CA ALA A 316 7.09 -21.14 4.16
C ALA A 316 8.00 -21.82 3.12
N CYS A 317 8.42 -21.14 2.07
CA CYS A 317 9.48 -21.63 1.20
C CYS A 317 10.83 -21.08 1.68
N LEU A 318 11.79 -21.97 1.92
CA LEU A 318 13.13 -21.62 2.41
C LEU A 318 14.18 -21.99 1.38
N GLN A 319 14.99 -20.99 1.04
CA GLN A 319 16.07 -21.10 0.07
C GLN A 319 17.42 -20.89 0.77
N ALA A 320 18.43 -21.66 0.39
CA ALA A 320 19.83 -21.36 0.69
C ALA A 320 20.65 -21.46 -0.60
N PRO A 321 21.52 -20.49 -0.92
CA PRO A 321 22.23 -20.47 -2.20
C PRO A 321 23.12 -21.72 -2.40
N PRO A 322 22.84 -22.56 -3.41
CA PRO A 322 23.51 -23.85 -3.55
C PRO A 322 25.00 -23.72 -3.92
N ASN A 323 25.39 -22.63 -4.57
CA ASN A 323 26.79 -22.32 -4.91
C ASN A 323 27.65 -21.94 -3.70
N LEU A 324 27.05 -21.62 -2.55
CA LEU A 324 27.77 -21.12 -1.36
C LEU A 324 27.97 -22.17 -0.25
N VAL A 325 27.61 -23.44 -0.48
CA VAL A 325 27.68 -24.51 0.53
C VAL A 325 28.68 -25.64 0.23
N ALA A 326 29.59 -25.43 -0.73
CA ALA A 326 30.72 -26.34 -0.98
C ALA A 326 30.34 -27.83 -1.17
N GLY A 327 29.18 -28.10 -1.76
CA GLY A 327 28.71 -29.47 -2.04
C GLY A 327 27.88 -30.14 -0.93
N GLU A 328 27.63 -29.44 0.19
CA GLU A 328 26.92 -29.97 1.35
C GLU A 328 25.38 -29.87 1.23
N PHE A 329 24.84 -30.24 0.05
CA PHE A 329 23.42 -30.11 -0.28
C PHE A 329 22.50 -30.88 0.68
N ALA A 330 22.88 -32.11 1.04
CA ALA A 330 22.09 -32.97 1.92
C ALA A 330 21.84 -32.32 3.28
N ARG A 331 22.83 -31.60 3.84
CA ARG A 331 22.71 -30.92 5.13
C ARG A 331 21.66 -29.80 5.11
N LEU A 332 21.55 -29.09 3.98
CA LEU A 332 20.53 -28.05 3.80
C LEU A 332 19.13 -28.64 3.61
N ILE A 333 19.02 -29.72 2.84
CA ILE A 333 17.77 -30.46 2.69
C ILE A 333 17.33 -30.98 4.06
N GLU A 334 18.20 -31.61 4.83
CA GLU A 334 17.89 -32.06 6.20
C GLU A 334 17.45 -30.90 7.11
N ALA A 335 18.05 -29.72 6.96
CA ALA A 335 17.68 -28.53 7.72
C ALA A 335 16.32 -27.94 7.36
N GLY A 336 15.70 -28.34 6.24
CA GLY A 336 14.35 -27.92 5.86
C GLY A 336 14.29 -26.92 4.71
N VAL A 337 15.33 -26.81 3.87
CA VAL A 337 15.20 -26.19 2.53
C VAL A 337 14.19 -27.00 1.70
N ASP A 338 13.41 -26.28 0.90
CA ASP A 338 12.51 -26.82 -0.12
C ASP A 338 12.66 -26.14 -1.49
N ASP A 339 13.56 -25.17 -1.60
CA ASP A 339 13.84 -24.46 -2.86
C ASP A 339 15.33 -24.13 -3.03
N TRP A 340 15.87 -24.32 -4.24
CA TRP A 340 17.27 -24.01 -4.57
C TRP A 340 17.48 -22.59 -5.13
N GLY A 341 16.41 -21.84 -5.38
CA GLY A 341 16.43 -20.48 -5.88
C GLY A 341 16.51 -20.40 -7.40
N GLY A 342 16.84 -19.21 -7.89
CA GLY A 342 17.14 -18.96 -9.30
C GLY A 342 18.50 -19.53 -9.70
N VAL A 343 18.53 -20.42 -10.70
CA VAL A 343 19.75 -21.05 -11.22
C VAL A 343 19.87 -20.73 -12.71
N SER A 344 21.01 -20.14 -13.09
CA SER A 344 21.25 -19.71 -14.47
C SER A 344 22.20 -20.64 -15.21
N PRO A 345 21.79 -21.22 -16.36
CA PRO A 345 22.68 -21.94 -17.27
C PRO A 345 23.47 -21.01 -18.20
N VAL A 346 23.14 -19.71 -18.24
CA VAL A 346 23.73 -18.74 -19.19
C VAL A 346 24.74 -17.82 -18.52
N THR A 347 24.37 -17.26 -17.37
CA THR A 347 25.06 -16.14 -16.72
C THR A 347 25.63 -16.59 -15.39
N ILE A 348 26.79 -16.05 -15.03
CA ILE A 348 27.37 -16.26 -13.70
C ILE A 348 26.53 -15.60 -12.60
N ASP A 349 26.79 -15.96 -11.35
CA ASP A 349 26.35 -15.17 -10.20
C ASP A 349 27.16 -13.86 -10.17
N HIS A 350 26.56 -12.73 -10.55
CA HIS A 350 27.27 -11.44 -10.54
C HIS A 350 27.47 -10.88 -9.12
N VAL A 351 26.80 -11.43 -8.11
CA VAL A 351 27.01 -11.08 -6.70
C VAL A 351 28.20 -11.85 -6.15
N ASN A 352 28.32 -13.14 -6.45
CA ASN A 352 29.43 -14.02 -6.06
C ASN A 352 30.11 -14.66 -7.29
N PRO A 353 30.80 -13.88 -8.14
CA PRO A 353 31.36 -14.37 -9.41
C PRO A 353 32.40 -15.48 -9.24
N GLU A 354 33.01 -15.59 -8.07
CA GLU A 354 33.95 -16.64 -7.69
C GLU A 354 33.30 -17.99 -7.32
N ARG A 355 31.95 -18.04 -7.24
CA ARG A 355 31.16 -19.23 -6.91
C ARG A 355 30.08 -19.46 -7.99
N PRO A 356 30.41 -20.10 -9.12
CA PRO A 356 29.46 -20.30 -10.21
C PRO A 356 28.27 -21.15 -9.79
N TRP A 357 27.16 -21.00 -10.51
CA TRP A 357 25.97 -21.83 -10.32
C TRP A 357 26.29 -23.32 -10.53
N PRO A 358 25.74 -24.22 -9.70
CA PRO A 358 25.78 -25.64 -10.01
C PRO A 358 24.94 -25.92 -11.26
N GLN A 359 25.30 -27.00 -11.98
CA GLN A 359 24.49 -27.46 -13.11
C GLN A 359 23.15 -28.01 -12.60
N ILE A 360 22.08 -27.84 -13.38
CA ILE A 360 20.74 -28.27 -12.99
C ILE A 360 20.70 -29.79 -12.81
N GLU A 361 21.44 -30.53 -13.63
CA GLU A 361 21.58 -31.98 -13.53
C GLU A 361 22.23 -32.39 -12.20
N GLU A 362 23.25 -31.65 -11.73
CA GLU A 362 23.84 -31.90 -10.42
C GLU A 362 22.82 -31.66 -9.30
N LEU A 363 22.06 -30.56 -9.36
CA LEU A 363 21.00 -30.31 -8.37
C LEU A 363 19.95 -31.42 -8.36
N ALA A 364 19.58 -31.95 -9.53
CA ALA A 364 18.63 -33.05 -9.64
C ALA A 364 19.19 -34.34 -9.01
N GLU A 365 20.45 -34.69 -9.31
CA GLU A 365 21.14 -35.84 -8.74
C GLU A 365 21.26 -35.73 -7.21
N ARG A 366 21.67 -34.58 -6.69
CA ARG A 366 21.85 -34.34 -5.24
C ARG A 366 20.53 -34.33 -4.48
N SER A 367 19.49 -33.77 -5.07
CA SER A 367 18.13 -33.80 -4.51
C SER A 367 17.60 -35.23 -4.48
N ALA A 368 17.77 -35.99 -5.57
CA ALA A 368 17.34 -37.38 -5.67
C ALA A 368 18.08 -38.29 -4.68
N ALA A 369 19.39 -38.06 -4.48
CA ALA A 369 20.18 -38.76 -3.48
C ALA A 369 19.67 -38.54 -2.04
N SER A 370 18.96 -37.42 -1.80
CA SER A 370 18.33 -37.09 -0.52
C SER A 370 16.84 -37.47 -0.47
N GLY A 371 16.32 -38.16 -1.50
CA GLY A 371 14.93 -38.61 -1.58
C GLY A 371 13.94 -37.61 -2.19
N PHE A 372 14.40 -36.53 -2.81
CA PHE A 372 13.55 -35.48 -3.39
C PHE A 372 13.63 -35.42 -4.91
N ALA A 373 12.50 -35.20 -5.57
CA ALA A 373 12.45 -34.87 -6.99
C ALA A 373 12.66 -33.36 -7.18
N LEU A 374 13.55 -32.99 -8.09
CA LEU A 374 13.70 -31.60 -8.51
C LEU A 374 12.61 -31.24 -9.52
N ARG A 375 11.96 -30.07 -9.36
CA ARG A 375 10.95 -29.54 -10.29
C ARG A 375 11.15 -28.06 -10.55
N GLU A 376 10.95 -27.65 -11.80
CA GLU A 376 11.02 -26.24 -12.17
C GLU A 376 9.77 -25.48 -11.68
N ARG A 377 9.98 -24.28 -11.14
CA ARG A 377 8.95 -23.28 -10.85
C ARG A 377 9.23 -22.00 -11.64
N LEU A 378 8.25 -21.09 -11.66
CA LEU A 378 8.46 -19.74 -12.16
C LEU A 378 9.11 -18.84 -11.08
N ALA A 379 9.46 -17.61 -11.46
CA ALA A 379 9.92 -16.58 -10.52
C ALA A 379 8.88 -16.31 -9.43
N VAL A 380 7.59 -16.27 -9.80
CA VAL A 380 6.46 -16.23 -8.87
C VAL A 380 6.07 -17.65 -8.46
N TYR A 381 5.83 -17.85 -7.17
CA TYR A 381 5.55 -19.17 -6.62
C TYR A 381 4.13 -19.69 -6.93
N PRO A 382 3.93 -21.03 -6.99
CA PRO A 382 2.67 -21.65 -7.40
C PRO A 382 1.41 -21.16 -6.66
N GLU A 383 1.51 -20.91 -5.36
CA GLU A 383 0.39 -20.44 -4.54
C GLU A 383 -0.13 -19.06 -4.98
N PHE A 384 0.73 -18.17 -5.49
CA PHE A 384 0.32 -16.86 -5.98
C PHE A 384 -0.29 -16.95 -7.38
N ILE A 385 0.17 -17.90 -8.20
CA ILE A 385 -0.41 -18.19 -9.51
C ILE A 385 -1.83 -18.70 -9.36
N GLN A 386 -2.06 -19.61 -8.40
CA GLN A 386 -3.38 -20.16 -8.10
C GLN A 386 -4.33 -19.11 -7.52
N ARG A 387 -3.84 -18.22 -6.64
CA ARG A 387 -4.63 -17.10 -6.09
C ARG A 387 -5.00 -16.05 -7.15
N GLY A 388 -4.13 -15.80 -8.14
CA GLY A 388 -4.40 -14.83 -9.20
C GLY A 388 -4.49 -13.38 -8.70
N GLU A 389 -5.53 -12.66 -9.11
CA GLU A 389 -5.78 -11.29 -8.63
C GLU A 389 -6.14 -11.28 -7.13
N PRO A 390 -5.65 -10.33 -6.31
CA PRO A 390 -4.90 -9.14 -6.71
C PRO A 390 -3.37 -9.34 -6.74
N TRP A 391 -2.83 -10.54 -6.54
CA TRP A 391 -1.36 -10.76 -6.48
C TRP A 391 -0.66 -10.58 -7.82
N LEU A 392 -1.32 -11.01 -8.89
CA LEU A 392 -0.84 -10.83 -10.26
C LEU A 392 -1.66 -9.75 -10.96
N ASP A 393 -0.97 -8.76 -11.55
CA ASP A 393 -1.63 -7.73 -12.37
C ASP A 393 -2.23 -8.35 -13.64
N PRO A 394 -3.42 -7.92 -14.08
CA PRO A 394 -4.03 -8.39 -15.33
C PRO A 394 -3.12 -8.30 -16.56
N ARG A 395 -2.18 -7.34 -16.60
CA ARG A 395 -1.25 -7.18 -17.73
C ARG A 395 -0.15 -8.25 -17.75
N VAL A 396 0.20 -8.83 -16.60
CA VAL A 396 1.25 -9.86 -16.48
C VAL A 396 0.65 -11.27 -16.45
N LEU A 397 -0.59 -11.40 -16.01
CA LEU A 397 -1.26 -12.69 -15.85
C LEU A 397 -1.27 -13.58 -17.12
N PRO A 398 -1.48 -13.07 -18.35
CA PRO A 398 -1.36 -13.87 -19.57
C PRO A 398 0.04 -14.43 -19.79
N HIS A 399 1.10 -13.67 -19.43
CA HIS A 399 2.48 -14.11 -19.56
C HIS A 399 2.80 -15.24 -18.55
N VAL A 400 2.32 -15.11 -17.31
CA VAL A 400 2.50 -16.14 -16.28
C VAL A 400 1.75 -17.42 -16.65
N ARG A 401 0.47 -17.33 -17.04
CA ARG A 401 -0.34 -18.49 -17.44
C ARG A 401 0.21 -19.21 -18.66
N ALA A 402 0.92 -18.51 -19.54
CA ALA A 402 1.57 -19.13 -20.68
C ALA A 402 2.74 -20.05 -20.28
N LEU A 403 3.31 -19.91 -19.08
CA LEU A 403 4.46 -20.70 -18.63
C LEU A 403 4.14 -21.62 -17.45
N ALA A 404 3.01 -21.39 -16.77
CA ALA A 404 2.58 -22.18 -15.61
C ALA A 404 1.70 -23.38 -16.00
N ASP A 405 1.80 -24.45 -15.23
CA ASP A 405 0.86 -25.56 -15.25
C ASP A 405 -0.42 -25.15 -14.50
N PRO A 406 -1.60 -25.26 -15.11
CA PRO A 406 -2.83 -24.74 -14.52
C PRO A 406 -3.31 -25.53 -13.28
N ALA A 407 -2.88 -26.78 -13.11
CA ALA A 407 -3.30 -27.61 -11.97
C ALA A 407 -2.39 -27.39 -10.76
N THR A 408 -1.08 -27.32 -10.99
CA THR A 408 -0.07 -27.28 -9.93
C THR A 408 0.50 -25.89 -9.67
N GLY A 409 0.43 -24.98 -10.64
CA GLY A 409 1.13 -23.70 -10.63
C GLY A 409 2.65 -23.79 -10.85
N LEU A 410 3.23 -24.99 -10.99
CA LEU A 410 4.65 -25.16 -11.32
C LEU A 410 4.94 -24.72 -12.77
N ALA A 411 6.21 -24.58 -13.12
CA ALA A 411 6.57 -24.27 -14.50
C ALA A 411 6.31 -25.47 -15.41
N ARG A 412 5.78 -25.22 -16.60
CA ARG A 412 5.73 -26.21 -17.68
C ARG A 412 7.11 -26.28 -18.33
N GLU A 413 7.85 -27.35 -18.08
CA GLU A 413 9.22 -27.52 -18.59
C GLU A 413 9.28 -27.45 -20.13
N ASP A 414 8.22 -27.88 -20.81
CA ASP A 414 8.07 -27.90 -22.27
C ASP A 414 7.42 -26.63 -22.86
N ALA A 415 7.05 -25.64 -22.04
CA ALA A 415 6.42 -24.43 -22.54
C ALA A 415 7.37 -23.58 -23.39
N GLU A 416 6.86 -23.14 -24.54
CA GLU A 416 7.58 -22.27 -25.45
C GLU A 416 7.68 -20.85 -24.87
N VAL A 417 8.92 -20.38 -24.67
CA VAL A 417 9.24 -19.07 -24.12
C VAL A 417 9.30 -18.06 -25.27
N VAL A 418 8.15 -17.49 -25.59
CA VAL A 418 7.97 -16.53 -26.68
C VAL A 418 7.38 -15.21 -26.19
N GLY A 419 7.80 -14.13 -26.85
CA GLY A 419 7.27 -12.81 -26.62
C GLY A 419 5.76 -12.71 -26.79
N ARG A 420 5.10 -11.94 -25.93
CA ARG A 420 3.65 -11.67 -25.98
C ARG A 420 3.41 -10.19 -25.80
N ALA A 421 2.47 -9.61 -26.54
CA ALA A 421 2.19 -8.18 -26.43
C ALA A 421 1.81 -7.81 -24.99
N TRP A 422 2.42 -6.74 -24.49
CA TRP A 422 2.06 -6.12 -23.21
C TRP A 422 1.09 -4.99 -23.55
N GLN A 423 -0.20 -5.22 -23.34
CA GLN A 423 -1.23 -4.25 -23.69
C GLN A 423 -1.93 -3.74 -22.43
N GLU A 424 -2.22 -2.44 -22.41
CA GLU A 424 -3.26 -1.95 -21.51
C GLU A 424 -4.61 -2.54 -21.96
N PRO A 425 -5.49 -2.94 -21.03
CA PRO A 425 -6.80 -3.45 -21.39
C PRO A 425 -7.53 -2.48 -22.35
N GLU A 426 -7.98 -2.96 -23.51
CA GLU A 426 -8.54 -2.11 -24.59
C GLU A 426 -9.90 -1.47 -24.26
N GLU A 427 -10.53 -1.80 -23.13
CA GLU A 427 -11.91 -1.37 -22.82
C GLU A 427 -11.94 -0.10 -21.94
N ALA A 428 -11.78 1.06 -22.58
CA ALA A 428 -12.01 2.36 -21.94
C ALA A 428 -13.45 2.85 -22.16
N PHE A 429 -14.23 2.95 -21.09
CA PHE A 429 -15.54 3.63 -21.02
C PHE A 429 -16.67 3.11 -21.93
N VAL A 430 -16.73 1.80 -22.19
CA VAL A 430 -17.97 1.19 -22.70
C VAL A 430 -18.96 1.10 -21.54
N PRO A 431 -20.20 1.63 -21.66
CA PRO A 431 -21.20 1.50 -20.62
C PRO A 431 -21.44 0.03 -20.32
N SER A 432 -21.35 -0.34 -19.05
CA SER A 432 -21.55 -1.72 -18.61
C SER A 432 -22.19 -1.75 -17.23
N GLY A 433 -22.95 -2.83 -16.98
CA GLY A 433 -23.56 -3.08 -15.68
C GLY A 433 -24.74 -2.17 -15.33
N ARG A 434 -25.06 -2.05 -14.03
CA ARG A 434 -26.24 -1.32 -13.52
C ARG A 434 -26.02 0.19 -13.45
N THR A 435 -25.91 0.88 -14.58
CA THR A 435 -25.61 2.33 -14.63
C THR A 435 -26.73 3.24 -14.06
N ASP A 436 -27.90 2.67 -13.77
CA ASP A 436 -29.07 3.29 -13.13
C ASP A 436 -29.10 3.08 -11.59
N LEU A 437 -28.07 2.47 -11.00
CA LEU A 437 -28.03 2.07 -9.58
C LEU A 437 -28.38 3.21 -8.62
N HIS A 438 -27.99 4.45 -8.92
CA HIS A 438 -28.32 5.64 -8.13
C HIS A 438 -29.82 5.88 -7.91
N ARG A 439 -30.68 5.42 -8.84
CA ARG A 439 -32.16 5.48 -8.77
C ARG A 439 -32.75 4.14 -8.33
N ALA A 440 -32.27 3.03 -8.87
CA ALA A 440 -32.84 1.71 -8.59
C ALA A 440 -32.72 1.33 -7.11
N ILE A 441 -31.65 1.74 -6.43
CA ILE A 441 -31.46 1.44 -5.01
C ILE A 441 -32.47 2.19 -4.10
N ASP A 442 -33.14 3.26 -4.58
CA ASP A 442 -34.26 3.92 -3.89
C ASP A 442 -35.55 3.10 -3.87
N THR A 443 -35.75 2.29 -4.91
CA THR A 443 -37.06 1.69 -5.20
C THR A 443 -37.02 0.16 -5.10
N GLU A 444 -35.91 -0.46 -5.49
CA GLU A 444 -35.72 -1.91 -5.58
C GLU A 444 -34.74 -2.45 -4.52
N GLY A 445 -33.87 -1.59 -3.96
CA GLY A 445 -32.82 -2.01 -3.02
C GLY A 445 -31.65 -2.75 -3.71
N ARG A 446 -30.85 -3.48 -2.92
CA ARG A 446 -29.69 -4.26 -3.44
C ARG A 446 -30.16 -5.61 -3.99
N THR A 447 -29.54 -6.08 -5.08
CA THR A 447 -29.88 -7.38 -5.71
C THR A 447 -29.41 -8.59 -4.88
N GLY A 448 -28.43 -8.39 -3.99
CA GLY A 448 -27.98 -9.39 -3.01
C GLY A 448 -27.45 -8.73 -1.74
N ASP A 449 -27.64 -9.41 -0.60
CA ASP A 449 -27.35 -8.84 0.73
C ASP A 449 -25.83 -8.88 1.04
N ARG A 450 -25.09 -9.89 0.52
CA ARG A 450 -23.65 -10.12 0.80
C ARG A 450 -22.93 -10.92 -0.32
N ARG A 451 -21.60 -10.76 -0.41
CA ARG A 451 -20.70 -11.64 -1.21
C ARG A 451 -20.55 -13.02 -0.56
N ALA A 452 -20.37 -14.06 -1.38
CA ALA A 452 -20.27 -15.45 -0.93
C ALA A 452 -18.87 -15.86 -0.41
N ASP A 453 -17.82 -15.09 -0.71
CA ASP A 453 -16.39 -15.39 -0.47
C ASP A 453 -15.72 -14.44 0.55
N PHE A 454 -16.48 -14.09 1.59
CA PHE A 454 -16.17 -13.00 2.53
C PHE A 454 -14.81 -13.12 3.26
N ASP A 455 -14.39 -14.33 3.65
CA ASP A 455 -13.17 -14.54 4.44
C ASP A 455 -11.88 -14.56 3.61
N GLU A 456 -11.96 -14.96 2.34
CA GLU A 456 -10.80 -15.05 1.45
C GLU A 456 -10.33 -13.65 0.98
N VAL A 457 -11.29 -12.75 0.74
CA VAL A 457 -11.05 -11.42 0.16
C VAL A 457 -10.46 -10.43 1.16
N TYR A 458 -10.92 -10.46 2.42
CA TYR A 458 -10.55 -9.43 3.40
C TYR A 458 -9.41 -9.86 4.35
N GLY A 459 -8.98 -11.13 4.29
CA GLY A 459 -7.88 -11.70 5.06
C GLY A 459 -8.29 -12.25 6.43
N ASP A 460 -7.30 -12.72 7.20
CA ASP A 460 -7.51 -13.30 8.52
C ASP A 460 -8.05 -12.26 9.52
N TRP A 461 -9.33 -12.40 9.87
CA TRP A 461 -10.01 -11.54 10.83
C TRP A 461 -9.53 -11.71 12.28
N GLY A 462 -8.85 -12.83 12.60
CA GLY A 462 -8.32 -13.11 13.93
C GLY A 462 -7.23 -12.12 14.34
N GLU A 463 -6.22 -11.92 13.48
CA GLU A 463 -5.13 -10.96 13.74
C GLU A 463 -5.63 -9.50 13.76
N LEU A 464 -6.62 -9.17 12.92
CA LEU A 464 -7.23 -7.83 12.91
C LEU A 464 -8.00 -7.51 14.20
N ARG A 465 -8.61 -8.50 14.85
CA ARG A 465 -9.27 -8.30 16.15
C ARG A 465 -8.28 -7.96 17.26
N GLU A 466 -7.11 -8.58 17.25
CA GLU A 466 -6.04 -8.26 18.22
C GLU A 466 -5.49 -6.85 17.95
N ALA A 467 -5.27 -6.48 16.69
CA ALA A 467 -4.82 -5.14 16.32
C ALA A 467 -5.87 -4.03 16.60
N ALA A 468 -7.16 -4.34 16.47
CA ALA A 468 -8.25 -3.43 16.78
C ALA A 468 -8.66 -3.42 18.26
N ALA A 469 -8.03 -4.25 19.11
CA ALA A 469 -8.37 -4.33 20.52
C ALA A 469 -8.08 -2.98 21.22
N PRO A 470 -9.02 -2.46 22.03
CA PRO A 470 -8.84 -1.16 22.67
C PRO A 470 -7.67 -1.19 23.65
N GLY A 471 -6.61 -0.44 23.33
CA GLY A 471 -5.58 -0.03 24.29
C GLY A 471 -6.19 0.79 25.43
N MET A 472 -5.71 0.54 26.66
CA MET A 472 -6.25 1.05 27.92
C MET A 472 -6.70 2.52 27.89
N ALA A 473 -7.93 2.76 28.36
CA ALA A 473 -8.48 4.11 28.55
C ALA A 473 -7.81 4.82 29.74
N PRO A 474 -7.49 6.13 29.65
CA PRO A 474 -7.04 6.89 30.80
C PRO A 474 -8.18 7.10 31.81
N GLU A 475 -7.83 7.03 33.09
CA GLU A 475 -8.70 7.28 34.24
C GLU A 475 -8.76 8.78 34.56
N ARG A 476 -10.00 9.30 34.67
CA ARG A 476 -10.44 10.58 35.30
C ARG A 476 -10.00 11.91 34.67
N VAL A 477 -10.97 12.63 34.06
CA VAL A 477 -10.79 13.82 33.20
C VAL A 477 -11.46 15.11 33.75
N ASP A 478 -11.86 15.18 35.02
CA ASP A 478 -12.69 16.33 35.47
C ASP A 478 -11.92 17.64 35.77
N ALA A 479 -10.66 17.59 36.19
CA ALA A 479 -9.87 18.81 36.44
C ALA A 479 -9.23 19.35 35.16
N ASP A 480 -8.69 18.46 34.32
CA ASP A 480 -7.96 18.80 33.09
C ASP A 480 -8.88 19.37 32.02
N ALA A 481 -10.13 18.90 31.92
CA ALA A 481 -11.11 19.44 30.99
C ALA A 481 -11.46 20.91 31.28
N ARG A 482 -11.50 21.34 32.55
CA ARG A 482 -11.85 22.72 32.90
C ARG A 482 -10.76 23.70 32.45
N GLU A 483 -9.49 23.36 32.69
CA GLU A 483 -8.38 24.19 32.24
C GLU A 483 -8.27 24.18 30.70
N ALA A 484 -8.47 23.02 30.08
CA ALA A 484 -8.51 22.91 28.62
C ALA A 484 -9.62 23.78 28.01
N LEU A 485 -10.83 23.80 28.59
CA LEU A 485 -11.92 24.69 28.17
C LEU A 485 -11.55 26.17 28.33
N ARG A 486 -10.84 26.54 29.39
CA ARG A 486 -10.38 27.93 29.60
C ARG A 486 -9.36 28.34 28.55
N VAL A 487 -8.42 27.47 28.21
CA VAL A 487 -7.44 27.70 27.13
C VAL A 487 -8.16 27.81 25.79
N ALA A 488 -9.09 26.90 25.49
CA ALA A 488 -9.88 26.92 24.27
C ALA A 488 -10.70 28.21 24.10
N ALA A 489 -11.24 28.75 25.20
CA ALA A 489 -12.03 29.98 25.21
C ALA A 489 -11.18 31.26 25.07
N ASP A 490 -9.95 31.25 25.57
CA ASP A 490 -9.00 32.39 25.45
C ASP A 490 -8.33 32.40 24.07
N ASP A 491 -7.72 31.28 23.70
CA ASP A 491 -6.99 31.11 22.45
C ASP A 491 -6.81 29.62 22.13
N PRO A 492 -7.64 29.05 21.24
CA PRO A 492 -7.59 27.62 20.93
C PRO A 492 -6.28 27.19 20.24
N THR A 493 -5.49 28.12 19.71
CA THR A 493 -4.18 27.81 19.12
C THR A 493 -3.16 27.37 20.15
N LYS A 494 -3.40 27.65 21.44
CA LYS A 494 -2.55 27.27 22.57
C LYS A 494 -2.91 25.92 23.20
N LEU A 495 -3.95 25.23 22.70
CA LEU A 495 -4.31 23.91 23.21
C LEU A 495 -3.14 22.94 23.00
N THR A 496 -2.67 22.35 24.09
CA THR A 496 -1.74 21.22 24.05
C THR A 496 -2.46 19.93 23.63
N ASP A 497 -1.70 18.91 23.23
CA ASP A 497 -2.30 17.65 22.79
C ASP A 497 -3.01 16.90 23.93
N ASP A 498 -2.48 16.96 25.17
CA ASP A 498 -3.14 16.38 26.34
C ASP A 498 -4.48 17.07 26.64
N GLN A 499 -4.51 18.41 26.56
CA GLN A 499 -5.74 19.19 26.72
C GLN A 499 -6.75 18.90 25.61
N ALA A 500 -6.30 18.84 24.36
CA ALA A 500 -7.15 18.52 23.23
C ALA A 500 -7.73 17.10 23.35
N LEU A 501 -6.93 16.14 23.78
CA LEU A 501 -7.37 14.77 24.02
C LEU A 501 -8.40 14.69 25.15
N ALA A 502 -8.19 15.43 26.25
CA ALA A 502 -9.17 15.55 27.33
C ALA A 502 -10.52 16.10 26.82
N LEU A 503 -10.50 17.15 25.99
CA LEU A 503 -11.72 17.72 25.38
C LEU A 503 -12.38 16.76 24.38
N LEU A 504 -11.60 15.99 23.61
CA LEU A 504 -12.11 14.92 22.75
C LEU A 504 -12.77 13.78 23.53
N HIS A 505 -12.60 13.71 24.85
CA HIS A 505 -13.29 12.81 25.78
C HIS A 505 -14.40 13.49 26.61
N ALA A 506 -14.62 14.80 26.46
CA ALA A 506 -15.64 15.54 27.21
C ALA A 506 -17.06 14.99 26.99
N ASP A 507 -17.87 14.96 28.04
CA ASP A 507 -19.27 14.54 28.00
C ASP A 507 -20.14 15.48 28.86
N GLY A 508 -21.46 15.39 28.71
CA GLY A 508 -22.43 16.16 29.48
C GLY A 508 -22.13 17.67 29.50
N PRO A 509 -22.11 18.33 30.68
CA PRO A 509 -21.90 19.77 30.78
C PRO A 509 -20.57 20.27 30.18
N ALA A 510 -19.51 19.45 30.21
CA ALA A 510 -18.21 19.81 29.64
C ALA A 510 -18.27 19.84 28.11
N LEU A 511 -18.96 18.87 27.50
CA LEU A 511 -19.22 18.86 26.05
C LEU A 511 -20.08 20.05 25.62
N ASP A 512 -21.11 20.39 26.40
CA ASP A 512 -21.94 21.57 26.11
C ASP A 512 -21.14 22.87 26.16
N ALA A 513 -20.20 22.99 27.12
CA ALA A 513 -19.28 24.12 27.17
C ALA A 513 -18.33 24.14 25.97
N LEU A 514 -17.78 22.99 25.58
CA LEU A 514 -16.93 22.85 24.41
C LEU A 514 -17.63 23.30 23.13
N CYS A 515 -18.86 22.83 22.89
CA CYS A 515 -19.66 23.22 21.74
C CYS A 515 -19.93 24.73 21.72
N ARG A 516 -20.26 25.36 22.86
CA ARG A 516 -20.47 26.82 22.94
C ARG A 516 -19.19 27.60 22.61
N ILE A 517 -18.04 27.14 23.09
CA ILE A 517 -16.75 27.79 22.80
C ILE A 517 -16.42 27.66 21.31
N ALA A 518 -16.54 26.45 20.75
CA ALA A 518 -16.35 26.23 19.33
C ALA A 518 -17.31 27.09 18.49
N ASP A 519 -18.56 27.24 18.92
CA ASP A 519 -19.54 28.06 18.23
C ASP A 519 -19.23 29.56 18.28
N ALA A 520 -18.71 30.06 19.41
CA ALA A 520 -18.21 31.43 19.52
C ALA A 520 -17.01 31.66 18.59
N VAL A 521 -16.04 30.74 18.58
CA VAL A 521 -14.88 30.79 17.65
C VAL A 521 -15.34 30.74 16.19
N ARG A 522 -16.39 29.98 15.89
CA ARG A 522 -17.02 29.95 14.57
C ARG A 522 -17.65 31.31 14.23
N HIS A 523 -18.44 31.89 15.13
CA HIS A 523 -19.04 33.22 14.92
C HIS A 523 -17.97 34.29 14.67
N ASP A 524 -16.93 34.33 15.49
CA ASP A 524 -15.83 35.30 15.36
C ASP A 524 -15.02 35.10 14.06
N GLY A 525 -14.88 33.86 13.60
CA GLY A 525 -14.09 33.51 12.43
C GLY A 525 -14.82 33.62 11.09
N VAL A 526 -16.10 33.25 11.01
CA VAL A 526 -16.86 33.17 9.75
C VAL A 526 -18.24 33.83 9.78
N GLY A 527 -18.66 34.41 10.91
CA GLY A 527 -19.95 35.06 11.07
C GLY A 527 -21.13 34.09 11.25
N ASP A 528 -22.33 34.58 10.94
CA ASP A 528 -23.59 33.89 11.21
C ASP A 528 -24.11 33.03 10.05
N ASP A 529 -23.64 33.29 8.82
CA ASP A 529 -24.09 32.57 7.64
C ASP A 529 -23.71 31.08 7.71
N VAL A 530 -24.67 30.22 7.39
CA VAL A 530 -24.47 28.81 7.08
C VAL A 530 -24.41 28.65 5.57
N THR A 531 -23.31 28.15 5.04
CA THR A 531 -23.14 28.02 3.60
C THR A 531 -23.64 26.69 3.05
N TYR A 532 -24.08 26.70 1.78
CA TYR A 532 -24.42 25.51 1.01
C TYR A 532 -24.08 25.69 -0.47
N ILE A 533 -23.94 24.59 -1.21
CA ILE A 533 -23.67 24.59 -2.65
C ILE A 533 -24.73 23.78 -3.42
N VAL A 534 -25.07 24.24 -4.62
CA VAL A 534 -25.85 23.44 -5.57
C VAL A 534 -24.85 22.65 -6.41
N THR A 535 -24.81 21.34 -6.18
CA THR A 535 -23.79 20.43 -6.73
C THR A 535 -24.41 19.07 -7.08
N ARG A 536 -23.75 18.33 -7.95
CA ARG A 536 -24.08 16.93 -8.26
C ARG A 536 -22.89 16.02 -8.03
N ASN A 537 -23.08 14.91 -7.32
CA ASN A 537 -22.06 13.85 -7.33
C ASN A 537 -22.20 13.02 -8.61
N ILE A 538 -21.08 12.66 -9.22
CA ILE A 538 -21.04 11.73 -10.36
C ILE A 538 -20.04 10.64 -10.04
N ASN A 539 -20.57 9.43 -9.80
CA ASN A 539 -19.73 8.26 -9.60
C ASN A 539 -19.52 7.52 -10.92
N PHE A 540 -18.41 7.80 -11.63
CA PHE A 540 -18.20 7.29 -12.99
C PHE A 540 -17.93 5.78 -13.09
N THR A 541 -17.55 5.12 -12.00
CA THR A 541 -17.53 3.66 -11.87
C THR A 541 -17.55 3.27 -10.40
N ASN A 542 -18.10 2.11 -10.07
CA ASN A 542 -17.95 1.51 -8.74
C ASN A 542 -17.02 0.27 -8.73
N VAL A 543 -16.43 -0.09 -9.88
CA VAL A 543 -15.47 -1.19 -10.00
C VAL A 543 -14.15 -0.80 -9.35
N CYS A 544 -13.67 -1.59 -8.39
CA CYS A 544 -12.46 -1.26 -7.65
C CYS A 544 -11.68 -2.51 -7.20
N TYR A 545 -10.38 -2.57 -7.50
CA TYR A 545 -9.50 -3.67 -7.07
C TYR A 545 -8.87 -3.47 -5.67
N THR A 546 -9.00 -2.29 -5.05
CA THR A 546 -8.32 -1.97 -3.77
C THR A 546 -8.87 -2.78 -2.59
N GLY A 547 -10.16 -3.13 -2.59
CA GLY A 547 -10.77 -3.99 -1.58
C GLY A 547 -10.87 -3.37 -0.17
N CYS A 548 -11.23 -2.09 -0.05
CA CYS A 548 -11.39 -1.45 1.27
C CYS A 548 -12.49 -2.14 2.11
N ARG A 549 -12.15 -2.56 3.34
CA ARG A 549 -13.04 -3.33 4.25
C ARG A 549 -14.19 -2.50 4.81
N PHE A 550 -14.14 -1.18 4.72
CA PHE A 550 -15.22 -0.29 5.14
C PHE A 550 -16.15 0.13 4.00
N CYS A 551 -15.75 -0.11 2.74
CA CYS A 551 -16.43 0.43 1.59
C CYS A 551 -17.46 -0.56 1.05
N ALA A 552 -18.74 -0.20 1.15
CA ALA A 552 -19.84 -0.96 0.54
C ALA A 552 -20.09 -0.59 -0.94
N PHE A 553 -19.46 0.48 -1.43
CA PHE A 553 -19.59 0.96 -2.80
C PHE A 553 -18.76 0.14 -3.79
N ALA A 554 -17.54 -0.26 -3.40
CA ALA A 554 -16.59 -0.96 -4.26
C ALA A 554 -17.08 -2.36 -4.68
N GLN A 555 -17.26 -2.56 -5.99
CA GLN A 555 -17.63 -3.82 -6.62
C GLN A 555 -16.45 -4.42 -7.40
N ARG A 556 -16.42 -5.75 -7.55
CA ARG A 556 -15.60 -6.41 -8.59
C ARG A 556 -16.33 -6.28 -9.92
N ARG A 557 -15.59 -6.33 -11.04
CA ARG A 557 -16.17 -6.30 -12.39
C ARG A 557 -17.26 -7.36 -12.61
N THR A 558 -17.20 -8.47 -11.89
CA THR A 558 -18.15 -9.59 -11.98
C THR A 558 -19.31 -9.52 -10.98
N ASP A 559 -19.34 -8.53 -10.09
CA ASP A 559 -20.42 -8.41 -9.11
C ASP A 559 -21.69 -7.82 -9.78
N ALA A 560 -22.87 -8.21 -9.31
CA ALA A 560 -24.14 -7.84 -9.94
C ALA A 560 -24.44 -6.33 -9.93
N ASP A 561 -23.94 -5.61 -8.93
CA ASP A 561 -24.11 -4.16 -8.80
C ASP A 561 -22.96 -3.36 -9.44
N ALA A 562 -22.01 -4.02 -10.13
CA ALA A 562 -20.90 -3.34 -10.80
C ALA A 562 -21.41 -2.48 -11.98
N TYR A 563 -20.80 -1.32 -12.19
CA TYR A 563 -21.05 -0.48 -13.36
C TYR A 563 -19.88 0.47 -13.69
N THR A 564 -19.82 0.89 -14.96
CA THR A 564 -18.95 1.96 -15.46
C THR A 564 -19.74 2.85 -16.43
N LEU A 565 -19.68 4.16 -16.25
CA LEU A 565 -20.31 5.16 -17.12
C LEU A 565 -19.40 5.47 -18.32
N SER A 566 -19.99 5.78 -19.47
CA SER A 566 -19.32 6.37 -20.62
C SER A 566 -18.99 7.85 -20.40
N LEU A 567 -18.10 8.41 -21.23
CA LEU A 567 -17.79 9.85 -21.19
C LEU A 567 -19.02 10.72 -21.48
N ASP A 568 -19.86 10.32 -22.44
CA ASP A 568 -21.11 11.03 -22.75
C ASP A 568 -22.07 11.00 -21.57
N GLN A 569 -22.20 9.85 -20.89
CA GLN A 569 -23.02 9.74 -19.68
C GLN A 569 -22.56 10.64 -18.54
N VAL A 570 -21.25 10.84 -18.40
CA VAL A 570 -20.68 11.77 -17.41
C VAL A 570 -20.96 13.22 -17.81
N ALA A 571 -20.73 13.57 -19.08
CA ALA A 571 -20.99 14.91 -19.62
C ALA A 571 -22.49 15.30 -19.58
N ASP A 572 -23.38 14.37 -19.91
CA ASP A 572 -24.84 14.55 -19.83
C ASP A 572 -25.29 14.86 -18.39
N ARG A 573 -24.74 14.14 -17.41
CA ARG A 573 -25.04 14.37 -16.00
C ARG A 573 -24.58 15.74 -15.52
N ALA A 574 -23.41 16.20 -15.97
CA ALA A 574 -22.92 17.53 -15.68
C ALA A 574 -23.79 18.63 -16.34
N ALA A 575 -24.25 18.41 -17.57
CA ALA A 575 -25.17 19.33 -18.25
C ALA A 575 -26.51 19.43 -17.51
N GLN A 576 -27.10 18.29 -17.11
CA GLN A 576 -28.33 18.28 -16.32
C GLN A 576 -28.17 19.03 -14.98
N ALA A 577 -27.02 18.87 -14.31
CA ALA A 577 -26.74 19.60 -13.08
C ALA A 577 -26.65 21.12 -13.32
N TRP A 578 -25.99 21.52 -14.41
CA TRP A 578 -25.87 22.92 -14.81
C TRP A 578 -27.22 23.57 -15.11
N ASP A 579 -28.11 22.85 -15.79
CA ASP A 579 -29.45 23.34 -16.16
C ASP A 579 -30.32 23.63 -14.92
N VAL A 580 -30.13 22.88 -13.84
CA VAL A 580 -30.80 23.13 -12.55
C VAL A 580 -30.00 24.06 -11.62
N GLY A 581 -29.02 24.78 -12.17
CA GLY A 581 -28.28 25.82 -11.46
C GLY A 581 -27.11 25.33 -10.59
N ALA A 582 -26.65 24.09 -10.75
CA ALA A 582 -25.41 23.66 -10.12
C ALA A 582 -24.21 24.44 -10.65
N VAL A 583 -23.26 24.70 -9.76
CA VAL A 583 -21.98 25.34 -10.09
C VAL A 583 -20.79 24.41 -9.95
N GLU A 584 -21.03 23.19 -9.43
CA GLU A 584 -20.02 22.18 -9.19
C GLU A 584 -20.56 20.78 -9.58
N VAL A 585 -19.66 19.96 -10.12
CA VAL A 585 -19.79 18.50 -10.06
C VAL A 585 -18.66 17.92 -9.21
N CYS A 586 -19.02 17.07 -8.24
CA CYS A 586 -18.06 16.30 -7.47
C CYS A 586 -17.94 14.89 -8.05
N MET A 587 -16.79 14.53 -8.61
CA MET A 587 -16.65 13.28 -9.37
C MET A 587 -15.58 12.36 -8.79
N GLN A 588 -15.97 11.10 -8.54
CA GLN A 588 -15.11 10.08 -7.93
C GLN A 588 -15.52 8.68 -8.39
N GLY A 589 -14.57 7.78 -8.58
CA GLY A 589 -14.85 6.40 -8.98
C GLY A 589 -14.07 5.36 -8.18
N GLY A 590 -14.40 4.10 -8.43
CA GLY A 590 -13.56 2.97 -8.03
C GLY A 590 -12.24 2.96 -8.81
N ILE A 591 -11.23 2.32 -8.23
CA ILE A 591 -9.92 2.12 -8.90
C ILE A 591 -10.06 0.95 -9.88
N HIS A 592 -10.59 1.23 -11.06
CA HIS A 592 -10.89 0.22 -12.09
C HIS A 592 -9.59 -0.37 -12.68
N PRO A 593 -9.40 -1.70 -12.73
CA PRO A 593 -8.18 -2.32 -13.23
C PRO A 593 -7.91 -2.02 -14.71
N ASP A 594 -8.98 -1.84 -15.51
CA ASP A 594 -8.90 -1.62 -16.96
C ASP A 594 -8.89 -0.15 -17.42
N LEU A 595 -9.22 0.83 -16.55
CA LEU A 595 -9.23 2.23 -17.00
C LEU A 595 -7.80 2.76 -17.23
N PRO A 596 -7.44 3.28 -18.42
CA PRO A 596 -6.10 3.78 -18.67
C PRO A 596 -5.78 4.97 -17.74
N GLY A 597 -4.51 5.24 -17.49
CA GLY A 597 -4.11 6.36 -16.62
C GLY A 597 -4.55 7.75 -17.15
N THR A 598 -4.84 7.86 -18.44
CA THR A 598 -5.34 9.07 -19.11
C THR A 598 -6.85 9.25 -19.01
N ALA A 599 -7.60 8.22 -18.59
CA ALA A 599 -9.06 8.21 -18.51
C ALA A 599 -9.63 9.40 -17.72
N TYR A 600 -8.93 9.78 -16.65
CA TYR A 600 -9.26 10.91 -15.79
C TYR A 600 -9.21 12.26 -16.53
N PHE A 601 -8.26 12.42 -17.46
CA PHE A 601 -8.16 13.62 -18.29
C PHE A 601 -9.32 13.69 -19.30
N ASP A 602 -9.72 12.53 -19.85
CA ASP A 602 -10.84 12.43 -20.78
C ASP A 602 -12.17 12.75 -20.10
N ILE A 603 -12.36 12.28 -18.86
CA ILE A 603 -13.52 12.65 -18.02
C ILE A 603 -13.59 14.17 -17.81
N ALA A 604 -12.48 14.80 -17.41
CA ALA A 604 -12.45 16.24 -17.17
C ALA A 604 -12.74 17.04 -18.45
N ARG A 605 -12.14 16.64 -19.58
CA ARG A 605 -12.40 17.26 -20.90
C ARG A 605 -13.85 17.11 -21.32
N ALA A 606 -14.44 15.93 -21.20
CA ALA A 606 -15.83 15.70 -21.59
C ALA A 606 -16.80 16.62 -20.85
N VAL A 607 -16.58 16.83 -19.54
CA VAL A 607 -17.38 17.78 -18.75
C VAL A 607 -17.16 19.22 -19.22
N LYS A 608 -15.91 19.66 -19.41
CA LYS A 608 -15.61 21.05 -19.81
C LYS A 608 -16.04 21.37 -21.24
N GLU A 609 -15.96 20.43 -22.16
CA GLU A 609 -16.45 20.59 -23.53
C GLU A 609 -17.96 20.76 -23.56
N ARG A 610 -18.69 19.98 -22.74
CA ARG A 610 -20.14 20.07 -22.65
C ARG A 610 -20.63 21.29 -21.86
N VAL A 611 -19.96 21.58 -20.74
CA VAL A 611 -20.33 22.63 -19.79
C VAL A 611 -19.09 23.42 -19.37
N PRO A 612 -18.62 24.38 -20.19
CA PRO A 612 -17.38 25.12 -19.90
C PRO A 612 -17.37 25.87 -18.56
N GLY A 613 -18.55 26.29 -18.07
CA GLY A 613 -18.70 27.01 -16.81
C GLY A 613 -18.78 26.13 -15.55
N MET A 614 -18.82 24.80 -15.69
CA MET A 614 -18.94 23.89 -14.54
C MET A 614 -17.62 23.80 -13.78
N HIS A 615 -17.64 23.94 -12.45
CA HIS A 615 -16.46 23.64 -11.62
C HIS A 615 -16.31 22.12 -11.44
N VAL A 616 -15.15 21.60 -11.80
CA VAL A 616 -14.82 20.17 -11.74
C VAL A 616 -14.03 19.90 -10.45
N HIS A 617 -14.73 19.44 -9.41
CA HIS A 617 -14.15 18.99 -8.15
C HIS A 617 -13.94 17.47 -8.20
N ALA A 618 -12.78 17.02 -8.69
CA ALA A 618 -12.59 15.62 -9.04
C ALA A 618 -11.22 15.02 -8.66
N PHE A 619 -11.27 13.70 -8.59
CA PHE A 619 -10.22 12.73 -8.29
C PHE A 619 -9.65 12.82 -6.88
N SER A 620 -10.01 11.82 -6.08
CA SER A 620 -9.38 11.57 -4.79
C SER A 620 -7.87 11.39 -4.96
N PRO A 621 -7.08 11.61 -3.89
CA PRO A 621 -5.65 11.32 -3.91
C PRO A 621 -5.29 9.88 -4.32
N MET A 622 -6.17 8.90 -4.08
CA MET A 622 -5.97 7.53 -4.57
C MET A 622 -6.07 7.44 -6.10
N GLU A 623 -7.03 8.14 -6.71
CA GLU A 623 -7.20 8.20 -8.16
C GLU A 623 -6.06 8.97 -8.84
N VAL A 624 -5.59 10.07 -8.23
CA VAL A 624 -4.40 10.81 -8.70
C VAL A 624 -3.19 9.89 -8.76
N VAL A 625 -2.92 9.12 -7.71
CA VAL A 625 -1.78 8.19 -7.70
C VAL A 625 -1.98 7.07 -8.71
N ASN A 626 -3.16 6.46 -8.77
CA ASN A 626 -3.43 5.41 -9.77
C ASN A 626 -3.25 5.93 -11.20
N GLY A 627 -3.71 7.15 -11.49
CA GLY A 627 -3.51 7.82 -12.78
C GLY A 627 -2.03 8.04 -13.09
N ALA A 628 -1.30 8.69 -12.18
CA ALA A 628 0.13 9.00 -12.33
C ALA A 628 0.96 7.72 -12.53
N THR A 629 0.71 6.70 -11.72
CA THR A 629 1.40 5.41 -11.81
C THR A 629 1.15 4.71 -13.16
N ARG A 630 -0.10 4.71 -13.64
CA ARG A 630 -0.46 4.05 -14.91
C ARG A 630 0.12 4.76 -16.12
N THR A 631 0.10 6.09 -16.14
CA THR A 631 0.74 6.87 -17.21
C THR A 631 2.27 6.87 -17.12
N GLY A 632 2.83 6.48 -15.98
CA GLY A 632 4.26 6.58 -15.70
C GLY A 632 4.74 8.00 -15.41
N MET A 633 3.82 8.95 -15.21
CA MET A 633 4.09 10.35 -14.85
C MET A 633 4.36 10.49 -13.35
N SER A 634 5.07 11.55 -12.96
CA SER A 634 5.08 12.01 -11.57
C SER A 634 3.71 12.56 -11.16
N ILE A 635 3.43 12.62 -9.85
CA ILE A 635 2.20 13.23 -9.30
C ILE A 635 2.06 14.68 -9.78
N ARG A 636 3.17 15.43 -9.84
CA ARG A 636 3.17 16.83 -10.30
C ARG A 636 2.79 16.95 -11.77
N GLU A 637 3.40 16.16 -12.64
CA GLU A 637 3.10 16.16 -14.08
C GLU A 637 1.64 15.77 -14.30
N TRP A 638 1.19 14.69 -13.68
CA TRP A 638 -0.17 14.22 -13.82
C TRP A 638 -1.20 15.27 -13.36
N LEU A 639 -0.98 15.94 -12.22
CA LEU A 639 -1.86 17.01 -11.74
C LEU A 639 -1.83 18.25 -12.63
N THR A 640 -0.68 18.55 -13.24
CA THR A 640 -0.54 19.65 -14.21
C THR A 640 -1.35 19.35 -15.47
N GLU A 641 -1.25 18.13 -16.00
CA GLU A 641 -2.05 17.67 -17.14
C GLU A 641 -3.54 17.59 -16.80
N ALA A 642 -3.91 17.10 -15.62
CA ALA A 642 -5.30 17.08 -15.17
C ALA A 642 -5.91 18.49 -15.12
N LYS A 643 -5.14 19.47 -14.60
CA LYS A 643 -5.53 20.88 -14.59
C LYS A 643 -5.71 21.42 -16.01
N ALA A 644 -4.78 21.12 -16.92
CA ALA A 644 -4.88 21.50 -18.33
C ALA A 644 -6.10 20.87 -19.02
N ALA A 645 -6.47 19.65 -18.63
CA ALA A 645 -7.66 18.94 -19.12
C ALA A 645 -8.98 19.48 -18.55
N GLY A 646 -8.95 20.35 -17.53
CA GLY A 646 -10.15 20.98 -16.99
C GLY A 646 -10.44 20.70 -15.52
N LEU A 647 -9.53 20.07 -14.78
CA LEU A 647 -9.67 19.89 -13.32
C LEU A 647 -9.49 21.22 -12.59
N ASP A 648 -10.46 21.62 -11.76
CA ASP A 648 -10.39 22.90 -11.01
C ASP A 648 -9.95 22.70 -9.54
N SER A 649 -10.24 21.56 -8.93
CA SER A 649 -9.85 21.23 -7.54
C SER A 649 -9.99 19.74 -7.25
N ILE A 650 -9.36 19.25 -6.18
CA ILE A 650 -9.43 17.83 -5.79
C ILE A 650 -10.19 17.61 -4.46
N PRO A 651 -11.01 16.55 -4.33
CA PRO A 651 -11.66 16.20 -3.07
C PRO A 651 -10.68 15.60 -2.06
N GLY A 652 -10.80 16.00 -0.78
CA GLY A 652 -9.99 15.51 0.34
C GLY A 652 -10.28 14.09 0.81
N THR A 653 -10.97 13.30 0.00
CA THR A 653 -11.34 11.91 0.27
C THR A 653 -10.12 10.98 0.26
N ALA A 654 -10.33 9.67 0.46
CA ALA A 654 -9.27 8.68 0.67
C ALA A 654 -8.37 8.95 1.90
N ALA A 655 -8.69 9.98 2.69
CA ALA A 655 -8.03 10.31 3.94
C ALA A 655 -8.48 9.38 5.07
N GLU A 656 -9.78 9.09 5.20
CA GLU A 656 -10.40 8.39 6.34
C GLU A 656 -9.81 8.86 7.68
N ILE A 657 -8.89 8.07 8.24
CA ILE A 657 -7.92 8.50 9.24
C ILE A 657 -6.53 8.46 8.60
N LEU A 658 -5.73 9.52 8.81
CA LEU A 658 -4.36 9.64 8.29
C LEU A 658 -3.37 9.03 9.30
N ASP A 659 -3.62 7.76 9.63
CA ASP A 659 -2.84 6.93 10.53
C ASP A 659 -2.71 5.54 9.88
N ASP A 660 -1.48 5.10 9.63
CA ASP A 660 -1.25 3.87 8.86
C ASP A 660 -1.68 2.60 9.61
N GLU A 661 -1.76 2.61 10.96
CA GLU A 661 -2.30 1.47 11.74
C GLU A 661 -3.79 1.33 11.47
N VAL A 662 -4.53 2.43 11.57
CA VAL A 662 -5.98 2.45 11.28
C VAL A 662 -6.24 2.11 9.81
N ARG A 663 -5.48 2.69 8.88
CA ARG A 663 -5.64 2.43 7.43
C ARG A 663 -5.42 0.96 7.11
N TRP A 664 -4.43 0.32 7.73
CA TRP A 664 -4.18 -1.10 7.52
C TRP A 664 -5.37 -1.98 7.94
N ILE A 665 -6.01 -1.67 9.08
CA ILE A 665 -7.22 -2.37 9.52
C ILE A 665 -8.35 -2.14 8.50
N LEU A 666 -8.51 -0.90 8.02
CA LEU A 666 -9.54 -0.53 7.07
C LEU A 666 -9.33 -1.12 5.67
N THR A 667 -8.09 -1.41 5.24
CA THR A 667 -7.80 -1.76 3.84
C THR A 667 -6.36 -2.25 3.65
N LYS A 668 -6.16 -3.27 2.80
CA LYS A 668 -4.82 -3.78 2.50
C LYS A 668 -4.05 -2.90 1.51
N GLY A 669 -4.72 -2.33 0.50
CA GLY A 669 -4.06 -1.69 -0.65
C GLY A 669 -4.27 -0.18 -0.80
N LYS A 670 -4.60 0.54 0.28
CA LYS A 670 -4.82 1.99 0.21
C LYS A 670 -3.50 2.74 0.38
N LEU A 671 -3.36 3.87 -0.32
CA LEU A 671 -2.17 4.70 -0.25
C LEU A 671 -1.78 5.04 1.22
N PRO A 672 -0.49 5.03 1.58
CA PRO A 672 -0.02 5.48 2.90
C PRO A 672 -0.42 6.93 3.20
N ALA A 673 -0.50 7.28 4.50
CA ALA A 673 -0.80 8.66 4.91
C ALA A 673 0.20 9.68 4.31
N SER A 674 1.49 9.32 4.25
CA SER A 674 2.52 10.18 3.65
C SER A 674 2.28 10.47 2.18
N THR A 675 1.84 9.49 1.40
CA THR A 675 1.54 9.66 -0.04
C THR A 675 0.27 10.51 -0.23
N TRP A 676 -0.73 10.37 0.63
CA TRP A 676 -1.89 11.27 0.61
C TRP A 676 -1.47 12.73 0.83
N VAL A 677 -0.57 12.96 1.79
CA VAL A 677 -0.02 14.30 2.08
C VAL A 677 0.78 14.84 0.89
N GLU A 678 1.61 14.00 0.26
CA GLU A 678 2.36 14.37 -0.95
C GLU A 678 1.45 14.83 -2.09
N VAL A 679 0.39 14.08 -2.38
CA VAL A 679 -0.57 14.45 -3.43
C VAL A 679 -1.21 15.80 -3.14
N VAL A 680 -1.70 16.00 -1.91
CA VAL A 680 -2.39 17.23 -1.53
C VAL A 680 -1.45 18.43 -1.54
N ARG A 681 -0.23 18.31 -0.99
CA ARG A 681 0.79 19.37 -1.08
C ARG A 681 1.13 19.69 -2.53
N THR A 682 1.34 18.68 -3.36
CA THR A 682 1.66 18.86 -4.79
C THR A 682 0.52 19.53 -5.54
N ALA A 683 -0.74 19.17 -5.26
CA ALA A 683 -1.92 19.81 -5.83
C ALA A 683 -1.94 21.32 -5.50
N HIS A 684 -1.68 21.68 -4.24
CA HIS A 684 -1.61 23.07 -3.81
C HIS A 684 -0.47 23.83 -4.50
N GLU A 685 0.70 23.21 -4.66
CA GLU A 685 1.85 23.79 -5.34
C GLU A 685 1.62 24.04 -6.84
N VAL A 686 0.87 23.18 -7.54
CA VAL A 686 0.47 23.42 -8.94
C VAL A 686 -0.75 24.36 -9.06
N GLY A 687 -1.22 24.89 -7.93
CA GLY A 687 -2.29 25.89 -7.85
C GLY A 687 -3.71 25.31 -7.89
N LEU A 688 -3.88 24.01 -7.65
CA LEU A 688 -5.20 23.41 -7.38
C LEU A 688 -5.55 23.58 -5.90
N ARG A 689 -6.81 23.82 -5.60
CA ARG A 689 -7.33 23.79 -4.23
C ARG A 689 -7.84 22.39 -3.88
N SER A 690 -7.99 22.11 -2.59
CA SER A 690 -8.62 20.85 -2.16
C SER A 690 -9.60 21.04 -1.01
N SER A 691 -10.51 20.09 -0.83
CA SER A 691 -11.19 19.89 0.46
C SER A 691 -10.34 18.95 1.33
N SER A 692 -10.70 18.81 2.61
CA SER A 692 -10.11 17.83 3.53
C SER A 692 -11.21 17.06 4.24
N THR A 693 -11.01 15.78 4.55
CA THR A 693 -12.07 14.94 5.13
C THR A 693 -11.54 14.04 6.23
N MET A 694 -12.40 13.72 7.21
CA MET A 694 -12.10 12.69 8.21
C MET A 694 -13.31 11.77 8.38
N MET A 695 -13.12 10.48 8.07
CA MET A 695 -14.09 9.44 8.41
C MET A 695 -13.77 8.89 9.80
N TYR A 696 -14.73 8.90 10.71
CA TYR A 696 -14.52 8.55 12.11
C TYR A 696 -15.69 7.76 12.71
N GLY A 697 -15.44 7.11 13.85
CA GLY A 697 -16.42 6.27 14.53
C GLY A 697 -16.38 4.80 14.12
N HIS A 698 -15.26 4.34 13.53
CA HIS A 698 -15.01 2.93 13.21
C HIS A 698 -14.03 2.33 14.24
N VAL A 699 -12.92 1.75 13.78
CA VAL A 699 -11.81 1.21 14.61
C VAL A 699 -10.91 2.30 15.21
N ASP A 700 -11.15 3.56 14.87
CA ASP A 700 -10.38 4.71 15.34
C ASP A 700 -10.65 5.06 16.82
N GLN A 701 -9.85 6.00 17.33
CA GLN A 701 -9.85 6.46 18.72
C GLN A 701 -9.57 7.97 18.74
N PRO A 702 -9.91 8.70 19.82
CA PRO A 702 -9.67 10.13 19.94
C PRO A 702 -8.24 10.59 19.62
N ARG A 703 -7.21 9.82 19.98
CA ARG A 703 -5.81 10.10 19.62
C ARG A 703 -5.60 10.20 18.11
N HIS A 704 -6.31 9.36 17.34
CA HIS A 704 -6.24 9.34 15.88
C HIS A 704 -6.92 10.57 15.27
N TRP A 705 -8.05 11.01 15.86
CA TRP A 705 -8.74 12.23 15.44
C TRP A 705 -7.88 13.47 15.67
N LEU A 706 -7.25 13.56 16.84
CA LEU A 706 -6.32 14.64 17.18
C LEU A 706 -5.15 14.70 16.18
N ALA A 707 -4.45 13.58 15.98
CA ALA A 707 -3.33 13.50 15.06
C ALA A 707 -3.72 13.90 13.63
N HIS A 708 -4.88 13.43 13.15
CA HIS A 708 -5.41 13.79 11.84
C HIS A 708 -5.65 15.31 11.72
N LEU A 709 -6.36 15.92 12.67
CA LEU A 709 -6.64 17.37 12.64
C LEU A 709 -5.36 18.21 12.74
N ARG A 710 -4.37 17.79 13.55
CA ARG A 710 -3.06 18.44 13.63
C ARG A 710 -2.29 18.36 12.32
N LEU A 711 -2.33 17.22 11.65
CA LEU A 711 -1.69 17.04 10.35
C LEU A 711 -2.30 17.97 9.29
N LEU A 712 -3.63 18.04 9.21
CA LEU A 712 -4.32 18.96 8.30
C LEU A 712 -3.98 20.43 8.58
N ALA A 713 -3.98 20.84 9.86
CA ALA A 713 -3.57 22.19 10.24
C ALA A 713 -2.11 22.50 9.83
N GLY A 714 -1.20 21.53 9.97
CA GLY A 714 0.18 21.66 9.52
C GLY A 714 0.29 21.90 8.02
N ILE A 715 -0.37 21.07 7.21
CA ILE A 715 -0.40 21.20 5.75
C ILE A 715 -1.01 22.54 5.34
N GLN A 716 -2.10 22.98 6.00
CA GLN A 716 -2.73 24.26 5.67
C GLN A 716 -1.83 25.45 5.96
N ARG A 717 -1.08 25.42 7.06
CA ARG A 717 -0.14 26.50 7.41
C ARG A 717 1.00 26.61 6.40
N GLU A 718 1.41 25.49 5.80
CA GLU A 718 2.45 25.48 4.78
C GLU A 718 1.93 25.90 3.41
N THR A 719 0.75 25.43 3.01
CA THR A 719 0.28 25.51 1.62
C THR A 719 -0.90 26.44 1.38
N GLY A 720 -1.74 26.66 2.40
CA GLY A 720 -2.96 27.47 2.33
C GLY A 720 -4.02 26.96 1.33
N GLY A 721 -3.91 25.72 0.87
CA GLY A 721 -4.69 25.22 -0.28
C GLY A 721 -6.02 24.54 0.08
N PHE A 722 -6.26 24.19 1.34
CA PHE A 722 -7.56 23.66 1.76
C PHE A 722 -8.63 24.75 1.78
N THR A 723 -9.81 24.39 1.28
CA THR A 723 -11.02 25.22 1.26
C THR A 723 -11.91 24.95 2.47
N GLU A 724 -12.00 23.68 2.88
CA GLU A 724 -12.90 23.21 3.92
C GLU A 724 -12.41 21.91 4.56
N PHE A 725 -12.94 21.62 5.75
CA PHE A 725 -12.84 20.32 6.40
C PHE A 725 -14.23 19.69 6.54
N VAL A 726 -14.39 18.47 6.08
CA VAL A 726 -15.66 17.73 6.07
C VAL A 726 -15.64 16.61 7.10
N THR A 727 -16.59 16.66 8.03
CA THR A 727 -16.82 15.59 9.01
C THR A 727 -17.64 14.45 8.37
N LEU A 728 -17.11 13.23 8.39
CA LEU A 728 -17.76 12.06 7.78
C LEU A 728 -18.02 10.95 8.81
N PRO A 729 -19.15 10.97 9.54
CA PRO A 729 -19.56 9.85 10.38
C PRO A 729 -19.58 8.51 9.62
N PHE A 730 -18.99 7.47 10.21
CA PHE A 730 -18.97 6.15 9.61
C PHE A 730 -20.37 5.50 9.59
N ILE A 731 -20.83 5.13 8.39
CA ILE A 731 -22.07 4.36 8.18
C ILE A 731 -21.70 2.89 8.09
N HIS A 732 -22.17 2.09 9.05
CA HIS A 732 -21.64 0.76 9.34
C HIS A 732 -22.49 -0.38 8.76
N THR A 733 -23.76 -0.16 8.47
CA THR A 733 -24.78 -1.20 8.25
C THR A 733 -24.37 -2.26 7.24
N ASN A 734 -23.78 -1.84 6.11
CA ASN A 734 -23.32 -2.75 5.05
C ASN A 734 -21.79 -2.83 4.93
N ALA A 735 -21.05 -2.25 5.88
CA ALA A 735 -19.59 -2.22 5.82
C ALA A 735 -18.99 -3.57 6.26
N PRO A 736 -18.16 -4.24 5.43
CA PRO A 736 -17.57 -5.55 5.77
C PRO A 736 -16.86 -5.60 7.14
N VAL A 737 -16.10 -4.56 7.50
CA VAL A 737 -15.37 -4.47 8.77
C VAL A 737 -16.29 -4.42 9.99
N TYR A 738 -17.50 -3.87 9.85
CA TYR A 738 -18.52 -3.91 10.90
C TYR A 738 -19.17 -5.29 10.97
N LEU A 739 -19.53 -5.86 9.81
CA LEU A 739 -20.14 -7.18 9.72
C LEU A 739 -19.22 -8.30 10.26
N ALA A 740 -17.90 -8.12 10.18
CA ALA A 740 -16.89 -9.01 10.77
C ALA A 740 -16.72 -8.87 12.30
N GLY A 741 -17.40 -7.88 12.91
CA GLY A 741 -17.34 -7.58 14.34
C GLY A 741 -16.06 -6.85 14.79
N ILE A 742 -15.41 -6.11 13.88
CA ILE A 742 -14.15 -5.41 14.16
C ILE A 742 -14.37 -3.91 14.38
N ALA A 743 -15.24 -3.28 13.60
CA ALA A 743 -15.56 -1.86 13.75
C ALA A 743 -16.75 -1.60 14.69
N ARG A 744 -16.79 -0.40 15.26
CA ARG A 744 -17.95 0.14 16.00
C ARG A 744 -19.15 0.40 15.06
N PRO A 745 -20.39 0.46 15.59
CA PRO A 745 -21.59 0.82 14.84
C PRO A 745 -21.67 2.33 14.52
N GLY A 746 -20.58 2.92 14.04
CA GLY A 746 -20.46 4.35 13.81
C GLY A 746 -20.23 5.18 15.08
N PRO A 747 -20.03 6.50 14.93
CA PRO A 747 -19.85 7.42 16.05
C PRO A 747 -21.17 7.67 16.79
N THR A 748 -21.09 7.95 18.09
CA THR A 748 -22.24 8.41 18.88
C THR A 748 -22.55 9.89 18.62
N THR A 749 -23.74 10.37 19.01
CA THR A 749 -24.05 11.82 18.99
C THR A 749 -22.99 12.64 19.72
N ARG A 750 -22.54 12.14 20.87
CA ARG A 750 -21.46 12.73 21.65
C ARG A 750 -20.17 12.85 20.84
N ASP A 751 -19.78 11.79 20.13
CA ASP A 751 -18.58 11.80 19.28
C ASP A 751 -18.72 12.82 18.14
N ASN A 752 -19.89 12.88 17.48
CA ASN A 752 -20.13 13.84 16.41
C ASN A 752 -19.98 15.30 16.89
N ARG A 753 -20.55 15.63 18.06
CA ARG A 753 -20.41 16.94 18.68
C ARG A 753 -18.96 17.25 19.05
N ALA A 754 -18.28 16.31 19.70
CA ALA A 754 -16.89 16.49 20.14
C ALA A 754 -15.94 16.67 18.94
N VAL A 755 -16.05 15.83 17.91
CA VAL A 755 -15.22 15.92 16.70
C VAL A 755 -15.49 17.23 15.96
N THR A 756 -16.74 17.64 15.81
CA THR A 756 -17.08 18.91 15.12
C THR A 756 -16.54 20.12 15.87
N ALA A 757 -16.74 20.17 17.19
CA ALA A 757 -16.24 21.26 18.02
C ALA A 757 -14.70 21.31 18.03
N MET A 758 -14.05 20.16 18.16
CA MET A 758 -12.59 20.10 18.14
C MET A 758 -12.00 20.36 16.75
N ALA A 759 -12.68 20.01 15.66
CA ALA A 759 -12.27 20.41 14.32
C ALA A 759 -12.25 21.93 14.18
N ARG A 760 -13.30 22.62 14.66
CA ARG A 760 -13.33 24.09 14.71
C ARG A 760 -12.16 24.68 15.50
N LEU A 761 -11.88 24.15 16.70
CA LEU A 761 -10.84 24.70 17.57
C LEU A 761 -9.42 24.40 17.06
N LEU A 762 -9.15 23.15 16.63
CA LEU A 762 -7.81 22.72 16.23
C LEU A 762 -7.40 23.20 14.84
N LEU A 763 -8.37 23.48 13.97
CA LEU A 763 -8.11 24.01 12.63
C LEU A 763 -8.15 25.55 12.59
N HIS A 764 -8.56 26.22 13.66
CA HIS A 764 -8.57 27.68 13.74
C HIS A 764 -7.14 28.28 13.79
N PRO A 765 -6.88 29.42 13.13
CA PRO A 765 -7.74 30.13 12.16
C PRO A 765 -7.57 29.63 10.71
N TRP A 766 -6.86 28.53 10.49
CA TRP A 766 -6.29 28.13 9.21
C TRP A 766 -7.29 27.53 8.21
N ILE A 767 -8.22 26.69 8.67
CA ILE A 767 -9.33 26.15 7.85
C ILE A 767 -10.65 26.67 8.43
N PRO A 768 -11.19 27.77 7.88
CA PRO A 768 -12.36 28.42 8.47
C PRO A 768 -13.66 27.67 8.22
N ASN A 769 -13.75 26.87 7.17
CA ASN A 769 -14.99 26.21 6.78
C ASN A 769 -15.02 24.77 7.29
N ILE A 770 -15.99 24.48 8.15
CA ILE A 770 -16.24 23.15 8.71
C ILE A 770 -17.61 22.68 8.23
N GLN A 771 -17.60 21.66 7.39
CA GLN A 771 -18.78 21.07 6.78
C GLN A 771 -19.31 19.89 7.61
N THR A 772 -20.63 19.87 7.81
CA THR A 772 -21.37 18.74 8.38
C THR A 772 -22.12 17.98 7.28
N SER A 773 -22.25 16.66 7.43
CA SER A 773 -22.87 15.80 6.43
C SER A 773 -24.31 15.42 6.80
N TRP A 774 -25.28 16.12 6.24
CA TRP A 774 -26.71 15.79 6.42
C TRP A 774 -27.06 14.40 5.89
N VAL A 775 -26.34 13.89 4.89
CA VAL A 775 -26.50 12.52 4.34
C VAL A 775 -26.21 11.44 5.39
N LYS A 776 -25.39 11.77 6.39
CA LYS A 776 -24.96 10.82 7.44
C LYS A 776 -25.66 11.06 8.77
N LEU A 777 -26.05 12.30 9.05
CA LEU A 777 -26.61 12.73 10.33
C LEU A 777 -28.11 13.03 10.30
N GLY A 778 -28.71 13.13 9.12
CA GLY A 778 -30.04 13.66 8.92
C GLY A 778 -30.12 15.17 9.23
N THR A 779 -31.34 15.71 9.17
CA THR A 779 -31.63 17.14 9.38
C THR A 779 -31.30 17.60 10.81
N GLU A 780 -31.77 16.86 11.82
CA GLU A 780 -31.60 17.23 13.23
C GLU A 780 -30.13 17.19 13.65
N GLY A 781 -29.42 16.11 13.28
CA GLY A 781 -28.00 15.98 13.57
C GLY A 781 -27.15 17.03 12.85
N ALA A 782 -27.49 17.38 11.59
CA ALA A 782 -26.80 18.46 10.88
C ALA A 782 -26.99 19.81 11.58
N ALA A 783 -28.22 20.15 12.00
CA ALA A 783 -28.51 21.36 12.76
C ALA A 783 -27.74 21.40 14.10
N GLU A 784 -27.65 20.27 14.81
CA GLU A 784 -26.88 20.17 16.05
C GLU A 784 -25.37 20.41 15.81
N MET A 785 -24.82 19.94 14.69
CA MET A 785 -23.42 20.20 14.35
C MET A 785 -23.16 21.67 14.02
N LEU A 786 -24.12 22.37 13.41
CA LEU A 786 -24.02 23.82 13.20
C LEU A 786 -23.91 24.57 14.54
N CYS A 787 -24.66 24.14 15.56
CA CYS A 787 -24.55 24.65 16.93
C CYS A 787 -23.28 24.17 17.67
N SER A 788 -22.49 23.29 17.06
CA SER A 788 -21.26 22.73 17.63
C SER A 788 -19.98 23.23 16.95
N GLY A 789 -20.08 24.25 16.07
CA GLY A 789 -18.93 24.89 15.41
C GLY A 789 -18.83 24.67 13.90
N ALA A 790 -19.73 23.89 13.29
CA ALA A 790 -19.85 23.81 11.83
C ALA A 790 -20.49 25.07 11.25
N ASN A 791 -20.17 25.38 9.99
CA ASN A 791 -20.73 26.52 9.27
C ASN A 791 -21.14 26.21 7.82
N ASP A 792 -21.06 24.95 7.41
CA ASP A 792 -21.38 24.55 6.04
C ASP A 792 -22.20 23.24 6.01
N LEU A 793 -23.22 23.19 5.16
CA LEU A 793 -24.13 22.05 4.98
C LEU A 793 -23.76 21.16 3.79
N GLY A 794 -22.74 21.53 3.03
CA GLY A 794 -22.36 20.85 1.80
C GLY A 794 -23.38 21.08 0.67
N GLY A 795 -23.62 20.00 -0.08
CA GLY A 795 -24.33 20.05 -1.35
C GLY A 795 -25.80 19.64 -1.34
N THR A 796 -26.52 19.99 -2.40
CA THR A 796 -27.80 19.37 -2.79
C THR A 796 -27.64 17.93 -3.30
N LEU A 797 -26.42 17.58 -3.74
CA LEU A 797 -25.88 16.27 -4.16
C LEU A 797 -26.53 15.61 -5.38
N MET A 798 -27.86 15.67 -5.55
CA MET A 798 -28.68 15.12 -6.66
C MET A 798 -28.57 13.59 -6.90
N GLU A 799 -27.44 13.00 -6.54
CA GLU A 799 -27.03 11.61 -6.68
C GLU A 799 -26.07 11.34 -5.50
N GLU A 800 -26.26 10.23 -4.77
CA GLU A 800 -25.37 9.85 -3.66
C GLU A 800 -25.42 8.33 -3.49
N THR A 801 -24.57 7.64 -4.25
CA THR A 801 -24.58 6.18 -4.31
C THR A 801 -23.75 5.56 -3.18
N ILE A 802 -22.67 6.23 -2.74
CA ILE A 802 -21.70 5.68 -1.78
C ILE A 802 -22.33 5.46 -0.39
N SER A 803 -22.84 6.51 0.23
CA SER A 803 -23.42 6.46 1.58
C SER A 803 -24.69 5.59 1.61
N ARG A 804 -25.40 5.55 0.49
CA ARG A 804 -26.63 4.81 0.31
C ARG A 804 -26.35 3.30 0.19
N MET A 805 -25.33 2.90 -0.57
CA MET A 805 -24.85 1.51 -0.58
C MET A 805 -24.31 1.08 0.79
N ALA A 806 -23.69 2.00 1.55
CA ALA A 806 -23.26 1.74 2.93
C ALA A 806 -24.43 1.55 3.93
N GLY A 807 -25.64 1.97 3.57
CA GLY A 807 -26.87 1.78 4.35
C GLY A 807 -27.47 3.06 4.94
N SER A 808 -27.09 4.25 4.47
CA SER A 808 -27.74 5.49 4.90
C SER A 808 -29.20 5.54 4.46
N SER A 809 -30.08 6.00 5.35
CA SER A 809 -31.52 6.17 5.13
C SER A 809 -31.94 7.63 4.89
N TYR A 810 -30.98 8.57 4.83
CA TYR A 810 -31.26 10.01 4.78
C TYR A 810 -31.42 10.60 3.37
N GLY A 811 -31.43 9.75 2.34
CA GLY A 811 -31.68 10.12 0.94
C GLY A 811 -30.43 10.55 0.16
N SER A 812 -30.63 10.80 -1.14
CA SER A 812 -29.59 11.17 -2.12
C SER A 812 -29.70 12.61 -2.64
N TYR A 813 -30.74 13.34 -2.22
CA TYR A 813 -31.00 14.73 -2.61
C TYR A 813 -31.66 15.52 -1.48
N ARG A 814 -31.29 16.81 -1.39
CA ARG A 814 -32.01 17.83 -0.62
C ARG A 814 -32.23 19.07 -1.47
N SER A 815 -33.43 19.63 -1.37
CA SER A 815 -33.75 20.91 -1.99
C SER A 815 -33.05 22.06 -1.27
N ILE A 816 -32.90 23.21 -1.94
CA ILE A 816 -32.40 24.45 -1.32
C ILE A 816 -33.28 24.80 -0.13
N ARG A 817 -34.60 24.70 -0.26
CA ARG A 817 -35.54 24.93 0.84
C ARG A 817 -35.26 24.03 2.04
N ASP A 818 -34.92 22.76 1.83
CA ASP A 818 -34.59 21.85 2.93
C ASP A 818 -33.28 22.27 3.62
N LEU A 819 -32.25 22.66 2.88
CA LEU A 819 -30.98 23.14 3.45
C LEU A 819 -31.17 24.43 4.23
N VAL A 820 -31.98 25.36 3.70
CA VAL A 820 -32.39 26.59 4.42
C VAL A 820 -33.10 26.23 5.72
N ALA A 821 -34.03 25.27 5.69
CA ALA A 821 -34.73 24.84 6.89
C ALA A 821 -33.80 24.22 7.97
N ILE A 822 -32.73 23.53 7.57
CA ILE A 822 -31.71 23.03 8.51
C ILE A 822 -30.97 24.21 9.17
N ALA A 823 -30.58 25.21 8.40
CA ALA A 823 -29.93 26.41 8.92
C ALA A 823 -30.85 27.21 9.86
N ASP A 824 -32.13 27.37 9.48
CA ASP A 824 -33.15 28.03 10.29
C ASP A 824 -33.39 27.28 11.62
N ALA A 825 -33.36 25.94 11.61
CA ALA A 825 -33.45 25.13 12.83
C ALA A 825 -32.26 25.35 13.78
N ALA A 826 -31.09 25.71 13.24
CA ALA A 826 -29.93 26.15 14.01
C ALA A 826 -29.94 27.66 14.33
N GLY A 827 -31.00 28.39 13.92
CA GLY A 827 -31.19 29.81 14.16
C GLY A 827 -30.31 30.72 13.31
N ARG A 828 -29.93 30.30 12.09
CA ARG A 828 -28.94 31.01 11.24
C ARG A 828 -29.40 31.20 9.80
N PRO A 829 -29.02 32.33 9.17
CA PRO A 829 -29.28 32.53 7.75
C PRO A 829 -28.46 31.57 6.87
N ALA A 830 -29.05 31.10 5.78
CA ALA A 830 -28.37 30.28 4.79
C ALA A 830 -27.87 31.12 3.60
N ARG A 831 -26.66 30.85 3.13
CA ARG A 831 -26.04 31.52 1.97
C ARG A 831 -25.49 30.52 0.96
N ALA A 832 -25.83 30.69 -0.32
CA ALA A 832 -25.24 29.88 -1.38
C ALA A 832 -23.77 30.27 -1.62
N ARG A 833 -22.92 29.28 -1.92
CA ARG A 833 -21.49 29.47 -2.23
C ARG A 833 -21.06 28.74 -3.50
N THR A 834 -19.95 29.16 -4.08
CA THR A 834 -19.17 28.34 -5.02
C THR A 834 -18.24 27.38 -4.26
N THR A 835 -17.57 26.45 -4.97
CA THR A 835 -16.57 25.54 -4.37
C THR A 835 -15.46 26.29 -3.63
N GLY A 836 -15.05 27.45 -4.15
CA GLY A 836 -14.07 28.33 -3.52
C GLY A 836 -14.62 29.24 -2.42
N TYR A 837 -15.83 28.99 -1.91
CA TYR A 837 -16.53 29.81 -0.91
C TYR A 837 -16.86 31.26 -1.37
N GLY A 838 -16.87 31.49 -2.68
CA GLY A 838 -17.22 32.76 -3.29
C GLY A 838 -18.73 32.95 -3.51
N GLU A 839 -19.10 34.08 -4.08
CA GLU A 839 -20.49 34.41 -4.41
C GLU A 839 -20.96 33.65 -5.66
N VAL A 840 -22.18 33.10 -5.62
CA VAL A 840 -22.77 32.37 -6.75
C VAL A 840 -23.36 33.37 -7.75
N PRO A 841 -23.07 33.26 -9.06
CA PRO A 841 -23.65 34.15 -10.07
C PRO A 841 -25.18 34.18 -10.02
N ALA A 842 -25.76 35.37 -10.17
CA ALA A 842 -27.21 35.58 -10.04
C ALA A 842 -28.04 34.70 -10.99
N GLU A 843 -27.53 34.47 -12.21
CA GLU A 843 -28.16 33.58 -13.19
C GLU A 843 -28.26 32.13 -12.70
N ARG A 844 -27.25 31.63 -11.97
CA ARG A 844 -27.19 30.26 -11.44
C ARG A 844 -28.15 30.13 -10.27
N MET A 845 -28.17 31.14 -9.40
CA MET A 845 -29.14 31.21 -8.30
C MET A 845 -30.58 31.27 -8.80
N HIS A 846 -30.84 31.94 -9.93
CA HIS A 846 -32.16 31.96 -10.54
C HIS A 846 -32.57 30.56 -11.02
N ALA A 847 -31.74 29.91 -11.83
CA ALA A 847 -31.99 28.55 -12.32
C ALA A 847 -32.19 27.53 -11.18
N ALA A 848 -31.38 27.64 -10.13
CA ALA A 848 -31.48 26.76 -8.97
C ALA A 848 -32.78 26.94 -8.17
N ARG A 849 -33.28 28.17 -8.06
CA ARG A 849 -34.57 28.46 -7.41
C ARG A 849 -35.76 28.02 -8.26
N GLU A 850 -35.66 28.14 -9.58
CA GLU A 850 -36.71 27.66 -10.49
C GLU A 850 -36.85 26.13 -10.45
N SER A 851 -35.74 25.41 -10.24
CA SER A 851 -35.68 23.95 -10.16
C SER A 851 -35.82 23.41 -8.73
N ASP A 852 -36.04 24.26 -7.73
CA ASP A 852 -35.97 23.84 -6.33
C ASP A 852 -37.08 22.84 -5.97
N GLY A 853 -36.68 21.69 -5.41
CA GLY A 853 -37.58 20.57 -5.11
C GLY A 853 -38.14 19.83 -6.34
N HIS A 854 -37.71 20.20 -7.56
CA HIS A 854 -38.14 19.60 -8.82
C HIS A 854 -36.90 19.26 -9.65
N LEU A 855 -36.25 18.12 -9.33
CA LEU A 855 -35.23 17.59 -10.22
C LEU A 855 -35.92 17.10 -11.52
N PRO A 856 -35.38 17.40 -12.71
CA PRO A 856 -35.79 16.76 -13.95
C PRO A 856 -35.80 15.25 -13.77
N GLU A 857 -36.69 14.54 -14.49
CA GLU A 857 -36.55 13.09 -14.58
C GLU A 857 -35.17 12.81 -15.19
N LEU A 858 -34.21 12.43 -14.34
CA LEU A 858 -32.86 12.09 -14.75
C LEU A 858 -33.03 10.98 -15.79
N LEU A 859 -32.71 11.31 -17.05
CA LEU A 859 -32.96 10.42 -18.17
C LEU A 859 -32.44 9.02 -17.78
N PRO A 860 -33.26 7.95 -17.89
CA PRO A 860 -32.71 6.62 -17.86
C PRO A 860 -31.61 6.61 -18.92
N VAL A 861 -30.43 6.16 -18.54
CA VAL A 861 -29.37 6.00 -19.53
C VAL A 861 -29.93 5.02 -20.55
N VAL A 862 -30.16 5.53 -21.75
CA VAL A 862 -30.79 4.79 -22.84
C VAL A 862 -29.86 3.63 -23.22
N ASP A 863 -30.48 2.47 -23.47
CA ASP A 863 -29.87 1.15 -23.79
C ASP A 863 -28.71 1.18 -24.79
#